data_AF-A0A944DAP3-F1
#
_entry.id   AF-A0A944DAP3-F1
#
_cell.length_a   1.000
_cell.length_b   1.000
_cell.length_c   1.000
_cell.angle_alpha   90.00
_cell.angle_beta   90.00
_cell.angle_gamma   90.00
#
_symmetry.space_group_name_H-M   'P 1'
#
loop_
_entity.id
_entity.type
_entity.pdbx_description
1 polymer ?
#
loop_
_entity_poly.entity_id
_entity_poly.type
_entity_poly.pdbx_seq_one_letter_code
_entity_poly.pdbx_strand_id
1 'polypeptide(L)'
;MPITAAVHRTLDGFHRGIHPPCGLAYQTALNQVGLDYTIGSLRRIDRLLAQLRERTQADDSSFIAHPAKREFLLVLASYLGETFARYLNTQCTWLSQDEFAAHLPAEFVSRLDNSFVSSRGCVIDAHGVLLPLQVLTHVLFRQGPQQTLTGFFDEFIGGLSTLPRLVREDTAPGRNDDGATAQAARRLGHLMGAHAGMICRRVLEFGERAAPQLMAEFESGHRQTVERPDTSPQDAIAAFRNRLATPDSGQIAASVAFDACINLPKFRTDCLAVEASGFLPTVRCTLALPYRHGDNHAGFALYSPLVKETDLSDAHLRHLAAGFFDGLASIRAEGRTALRFADEDSAASLEAQYAQGLTRRPGADPDPFLDLNNGDRERRIRQLNPAEQACLSIQRPDWMNRHPLRELLDLAPALYAEGRVVWASVVQANKLLYAPGHEGHPAVLVYDPDGLTPSYKLGDAASTLFSARRELQTLRQQESADPALLAIAEWLEDEAAPGSGILVPDTGDYAGLLVSWTFFDRNQLPTECLIDRHVPCIVSRTDPGKILPLPWPLWPDSSLALWRRADEEKRLREWAEARNTFLQQLPPHDDALEAELIRYAQEGMPPEEMSAVLQWSGTGLRMHMHPNPAEWECGLAFRLASHAEHLLAHVEHAWASHNDLLVPQARAGFAARYVALTMELHRMSLNERRKVVGNAFLLSADEFMFAALGYTVGCEEHALRAARMLLRAMQTSPQWFEPGLSPTAEACARVLADQLGQPFPEHVPTTPRGALLDLASNRSWHVLNTDDFHKQLAAACDEYTSIAKQGPFRFFPVPLMLMLKLRAGQDTQSQAWMTFTHAAIVQIPSRWPAPAALAEAMSETVTNVTRRATAKGYSEGRVEASICGGPPSGETPSPIPDNMKDIDIGSFLETGDQPLTQDYQSFRVMVLCIATCLFALLVLLTDRAESALATKAALLIFAVFGGSAIYFGRRWTSSRQ
;
A
#
# COMPACT_ATOMS: atom_id res chain seq x y z
N MET A 1 5.86 -29.51 28.56
CA MET A 1 5.42 -28.92 27.26
C MET A 1 4.13 -29.58 26.83
N PRO A 2 3.16 -28.84 26.28
CA PRO A 2 1.95 -29.44 25.71
C PRO A 2 2.35 -30.38 24.56
N ILE A 3 1.83 -31.61 24.57
CA ILE A 3 2.28 -32.67 23.64
C ILE A 3 2.01 -32.32 22.17
N THR A 4 1.00 -31.49 21.90
CA THR A 4 0.67 -30.96 20.57
C THR A 4 1.86 -30.22 19.96
N ALA A 5 2.54 -29.37 20.71
CA ALA A 5 3.73 -28.66 20.23
C ALA A 5 4.90 -29.62 19.96
N ALA A 6 5.05 -30.69 20.74
CA ALA A 6 6.07 -31.71 20.51
C ALA A 6 5.80 -32.52 19.23
N VAL A 7 4.54 -32.84 18.94
CA VAL A 7 4.14 -33.52 17.71
C VAL A 7 4.40 -32.65 16.48
N HIS A 8 4.00 -31.37 16.51
CA HIS A 8 4.28 -30.45 15.42
C HIS A 8 5.78 -30.29 15.20
N ARG A 9 6.58 -30.13 16.26
CA ARG A 9 8.06 -30.10 16.12
C ARG A 9 8.65 -31.39 15.52
N THR A 10 8.07 -32.55 15.81
CA THR A 10 8.54 -33.83 15.25
C THR A 10 8.34 -33.89 13.74
N LEU A 11 7.14 -33.52 13.27
CA LEU A 11 6.84 -33.44 11.83
C LEU A 11 7.62 -32.33 11.15
N ASP A 12 7.75 -31.20 11.82
CA ASP A 12 8.52 -30.08 11.36
C ASP A 12 9.98 -30.47 11.16
N GLY A 13 10.62 -31.08 12.16
CA GLY A 13 11.99 -31.57 12.04
C GLY A 13 12.16 -32.54 10.86
N PHE A 14 11.23 -33.48 10.69
CA PHE A 14 11.28 -34.41 9.56
C PHE A 14 11.25 -33.71 8.19
N HIS A 15 10.30 -32.78 7.98
CA HIS A 15 10.16 -32.05 6.70
C HIS A 15 11.34 -31.09 6.45
N ARG A 16 11.98 -30.59 7.50
CA ARG A 16 13.22 -29.78 7.45
C ARG A 16 14.47 -30.61 7.12
N GLY A 17 14.39 -31.93 7.18
CA GLY A 17 15.57 -32.78 7.21
C GLY A 17 16.39 -32.63 8.50
N ILE A 18 15.83 -32.04 9.56
CA ILE A 18 16.45 -31.97 10.89
C ILE A 18 16.25 -33.31 11.58
N HIS A 19 17.36 -33.97 11.90
CA HIS A 19 17.33 -35.29 12.50
C HIS A 19 17.17 -35.19 14.03
N PRO A 20 16.38 -36.07 14.66
CA PRO A 20 16.36 -36.20 16.11
C PRO A 20 17.78 -36.51 16.62
N PRO A 21 18.16 -36.09 17.84
CA PRO A 21 19.49 -36.38 18.41
C PRO A 21 19.83 -37.88 18.46
N CYS A 22 18.81 -38.74 18.55
CA CYS A 22 18.96 -40.19 18.56
C CYS A 22 18.89 -40.85 17.16
N GLY A 23 18.84 -40.05 16.09
CA GLY A 23 18.71 -40.47 14.70
C GLY A 23 17.27 -40.83 14.28
N LEU A 24 17.05 -40.97 12.97
CA LEU A 24 15.78 -41.42 12.39
C LEU A 24 16.01 -42.65 11.52
N ALA A 25 15.47 -43.80 11.96
CA ALA A 25 15.58 -45.03 11.17
C ALA A 25 14.77 -44.93 9.87
N TYR A 26 15.25 -45.61 8.82
CA TYR A 26 14.59 -45.71 7.51
C TYR A 26 14.32 -44.38 6.81
N GLN A 27 15.07 -43.33 7.13
CA GLN A 27 14.84 -41.99 6.59
C GLN A 27 14.84 -41.93 5.05
N THR A 28 15.79 -42.59 4.38
CA THR A 28 15.82 -42.63 2.91
C THR A 28 14.52 -43.21 2.33
N ALA A 29 13.97 -44.24 2.98
CA ALA A 29 12.71 -44.84 2.58
C ALA A 29 11.52 -43.93 2.87
N LEU A 30 11.50 -43.24 4.03
CA LEU A 30 10.49 -42.22 4.32
C LEU A 30 10.50 -41.05 3.32
N ASN A 31 11.68 -40.60 2.92
CA ASN A 31 11.81 -39.54 1.92
C ASN A 31 11.27 -39.98 0.55
N GLN A 32 11.49 -41.25 0.17
CA GLN A 32 10.93 -41.83 -1.06
C GLN A 32 9.41 -42.02 -1.00
N VAL A 33 8.86 -42.26 0.20
CA VAL A 33 7.40 -42.34 0.40
C VAL A 33 6.75 -41.00 0.08
N GLY A 34 7.42 -39.85 0.26
CA GLY A 34 6.87 -38.54 -0.06
C GLY A 34 5.61 -38.24 0.76
N LEU A 35 5.81 -37.80 2.01
CA LEU A 35 4.75 -37.50 2.96
C LEU A 35 4.03 -36.18 2.57
N ASP A 36 2.97 -36.28 1.77
CA ASP A 36 2.23 -35.16 1.16
C ASP A 36 0.81 -34.95 1.75
N TYR A 37 0.48 -35.64 2.84
CA TYR A 37 -0.81 -35.68 3.53
C TYR A 37 -2.00 -36.16 2.68
N THR A 38 -1.74 -36.83 1.56
CA THR A 38 -2.80 -37.43 0.72
C THR A 38 -3.09 -38.87 1.12
N ILE A 39 -4.27 -39.40 0.77
CA ILE A 39 -4.55 -40.85 0.84
C ILE A 39 -3.50 -41.65 0.05
N GLY A 40 -2.96 -41.08 -1.03
CA GLY A 40 -1.87 -41.67 -1.81
C GLY A 40 -0.61 -41.93 -0.97
N SER A 41 -0.27 -41.02 -0.06
CA SER A 41 0.86 -41.23 0.87
C SER A 41 0.60 -42.36 1.87
N LEU A 42 -0.63 -42.52 2.38
CA LEU A 42 -0.97 -43.61 3.29
C LEU A 42 -0.74 -44.97 2.62
N ARG A 43 -1.13 -45.11 1.34
CA ARG A 43 -0.84 -46.31 0.54
C ARG A 43 0.65 -46.56 0.33
N ARG A 44 1.46 -45.50 0.22
CA ARG A 44 2.92 -45.62 0.11
C ARG A 44 3.56 -46.01 1.45
N ILE A 45 3.04 -45.50 2.57
CA ILE A 45 3.42 -45.93 3.92
C ILE A 45 3.04 -47.40 4.15
N ASP A 46 1.85 -47.83 3.73
CA ASP A 46 1.42 -49.23 3.81
C ASP A 46 2.42 -50.18 3.12
N ARG A 47 2.89 -49.80 1.92
CA ARG A 47 3.94 -50.55 1.20
C ARG A 47 5.26 -50.58 1.96
N LEU A 48 5.67 -49.45 2.55
CA LEU A 48 6.89 -49.38 3.35
C LEU A 48 6.80 -50.28 4.60
N LEU A 49 5.70 -50.21 5.35
CA LEU A 49 5.50 -51.02 6.55
C LEU A 49 5.43 -52.52 6.22
N ALA A 50 4.79 -52.90 5.10
CA ALA A 50 4.78 -54.28 4.62
C ALA A 50 6.21 -54.80 4.31
N GLN A 51 7.03 -54.00 3.61
CA GLN A 51 8.42 -54.35 3.32
C GLN A 51 9.28 -54.46 4.59
N LEU A 52 9.06 -53.58 5.56
CA LEU A 52 9.78 -53.63 6.84
C LEU A 52 9.38 -54.86 7.65
N ARG A 53 8.10 -55.23 7.65
CA ARG A 53 7.62 -56.45 8.31
C ARG A 53 8.27 -57.71 7.74
N GLU A 54 8.35 -57.82 6.42
CA GLU A 54 9.00 -58.94 5.73
C GLU A 54 10.50 -59.03 6.02
N ARG A 55 11.21 -57.89 6.05
CA ARG A 55 12.67 -57.85 6.23
C ARG A 55 13.12 -58.01 7.67
N THR A 56 12.36 -57.47 8.61
CA THR A 56 12.86 -57.30 9.98
C THR A 56 12.44 -58.45 10.90
N GLN A 57 11.37 -59.20 10.58
CA GLN A 57 10.76 -60.23 11.45
C GLN A 57 10.77 -59.84 12.94
N ALA A 58 10.53 -58.56 13.23
CA ALA A 58 10.93 -57.96 14.49
C ALA A 58 9.89 -58.21 15.59
N ASP A 59 10.37 -58.58 16.77
CA ASP A 59 9.61 -58.55 18.01
C ASP A 59 9.33 -57.08 18.40
N ASP A 60 8.07 -56.78 18.76
CA ASP A 60 7.55 -55.42 19.05
C ASP A 60 8.43 -54.69 20.07
N SER A 61 8.75 -55.38 21.17
CA SER A 61 9.58 -54.88 22.27
C SER A 61 10.98 -54.47 21.82
N SER A 62 11.62 -55.29 20.98
CA SER A 62 12.97 -55.05 20.46
C SER A 62 13.03 -53.88 19.48
N PHE A 63 11.95 -53.67 18.71
CA PHE A 63 11.87 -52.60 17.74
C PHE A 63 11.68 -51.24 18.44
N ILE A 64 10.77 -51.18 19.41
CA ILE A 64 10.47 -49.97 20.18
C ILE A 64 11.64 -49.55 21.08
N ALA A 65 12.40 -50.51 21.62
CA ALA A 65 13.56 -50.22 22.46
C ALA A 65 14.68 -49.44 21.73
N HIS A 66 14.74 -49.53 20.39
CA HIS A 66 15.76 -48.82 19.62
C HIS A 66 15.36 -47.36 19.38
N PRO A 67 16.12 -46.36 19.88
CA PRO A 67 15.74 -44.94 19.83
C PRO A 67 15.36 -44.45 18.43
N ALA A 68 16.22 -44.69 17.42
CA ALA A 68 15.94 -44.25 16.05
C ALA A 68 14.70 -44.90 15.40
N LYS A 69 14.35 -46.15 15.78
CA LYS A 69 13.16 -46.85 15.28
C LYS A 69 11.90 -46.38 15.99
N ARG A 70 12.03 -46.02 17.27
CA ARG A 70 10.97 -45.36 18.04
C ARG A 70 10.62 -44.00 17.44
N GLU A 71 11.62 -43.18 17.11
CA GLU A 71 11.39 -41.89 16.43
C GLU A 71 10.72 -42.06 15.06
N PHE A 72 11.08 -43.09 14.30
CA PHE A 72 10.40 -43.44 13.05
C PHE A 72 8.89 -43.66 13.25
N LEU A 73 8.50 -44.40 14.29
CA LEU A 73 7.08 -44.61 14.62
C LEU A 73 6.40 -43.32 15.10
N LEU A 74 7.10 -42.47 15.86
CA LEU A 74 6.57 -41.20 16.33
C LEU A 74 6.31 -40.22 15.17
N VAL A 75 7.21 -40.14 14.19
CA VAL A 75 7.02 -39.33 12.97
C VAL A 75 5.79 -39.82 12.20
N LEU A 76 5.67 -41.13 11.96
CA LEU A 76 4.52 -41.69 11.24
C LEU A 76 3.21 -41.52 12.03
N ALA A 77 3.25 -41.65 13.35
CA ALA A 77 2.08 -41.46 14.21
C ALA A 77 1.57 -40.03 14.13
N SER A 78 2.48 -39.07 14.31
CA SER A 78 2.20 -37.65 14.14
C SER A 78 1.63 -37.35 12.75
N TYR A 79 2.21 -37.96 11.71
CA TYR A 79 1.77 -37.76 10.33
C TYR A 79 0.35 -38.29 10.09
N LEU A 80 0.03 -39.48 10.64
CA LEU A 80 -1.27 -40.10 10.51
C LEU A 80 -2.38 -39.25 11.15
N GLY A 81 -2.16 -38.78 12.39
CA GLY A 81 -3.12 -37.92 13.09
C GLY A 81 -3.40 -36.62 12.33
N GLU A 82 -2.35 -35.96 11.82
CA GLU A 82 -2.51 -34.75 11.01
C GLU A 82 -3.17 -35.01 9.65
N THR A 83 -2.91 -36.16 9.03
CA THR A 83 -3.55 -36.54 7.76
C THR A 83 -5.06 -36.71 7.93
N PHE A 84 -5.50 -37.34 9.03
CA PHE A 84 -6.93 -37.52 9.32
C PHE A 84 -7.61 -36.18 9.62
N ALA A 85 -6.97 -35.35 10.44
CA ALA A 85 -7.48 -34.02 10.78
C ALA A 85 -7.61 -33.11 9.55
N ARG A 86 -6.64 -33.16 8.62
CA ARG A 86 -6.70 -32.46 7.32
C ARG A 86 -7.81 -32.96 6.43
N TYR A 87 -8.00 -34.27 6.35
CA TYR A 87 -9.08 -34.82 5.53
C TYR A 87 -10.47 -34.40 6.03
N LEU A 88 -10.65 -34.31 7.35
CA LEU A 88 -11.92 -33.94 7.98
C LEU A 88 -12.13 -32.42 8.10
N ASN A 89 -11.17 -31.60 7.66
CA ASN A 89 -11.14 -30.16 7.83
C ASN A 89 -11.24 -29.69 9.29
N THR A 90 -10.60 -30.41 10.23
CA THR A 90 -10.73 -30.15 11.66
C THR A 90 -9.39 -30.07 12.37
N GLN A 91 -9.40 -29.58 13.60
CA GLN A 91 -8.21 -29.53 14.45
C GLN A 91 -7.96 -30.91 15.07
N CYS A 92 -6.68 -31.30 15.17
CA CYS A 92 -6.27 -32.39 16.05
C CYS A 92 -5.68 -31.79 17.33
N THR A 93 -6.22 -32.20 18.47
CA THR A 93 -5.63 -31.94 19.78
C THR A 93 -4.88 -33.19 20.21
N TRP A 94 -3.57 -33.08 20.42
CA TRP A 94 -2.79 -34.20 20.92
C TRP A 94 -2.83 -34.23 22.44
N LEU A 95 -3.03 -35.43 22.98
CA LEU A 95 -3.05 -35.71 24.41
C LEU A 95 -1.93 -36.69 24.75
N SER A 96 -1.20 -36.37 25.81
CA SER A 96 -0.31 -37.29 26.49
C SER A 96 -1.11 -38.26 27.35
N GLN A 97 -0.43 -39.29 27.80
CA GLN A 97 -1.02 -40.29 28.68
C GLN A 97 -1.56 -39.68 29.98
N ASP A 98 -0.85 -38.71 30.56
CA ASP A 98 -1.25 -38.03 31.79
C ASP A 98 -2.47 -37.12 31.57
N GLU A 99 -2.68 -36.64 30.34
CA GLU A 99 -3.79 -35.75 29.96
C GLU A 99 -5.08 -36.52 29.64
N PHE A 100 -5.03 -37.84 29.38
CA PHE A 100 -6.22 -38.62 29.04
C PHE A 100 -7.30 -38.58 30.12
N ALA A 101 -6.93 -38.67 31.40
CA ALA A 101 -7.89 -38.66 32.51
C ALA A 101 -8.63 -37.31 32.63
N ALA A 102 -8.02 -36.21 32.18
CA ALA A 102 -8.61 -34.88 32.22
C ALA A 102 -9.53 -34.59 31.03
N HIS A 103 -9.31 -35.26 29.89
CA HIS A 103 -9.96 -34.89 28.62
C HIS A 103 -10.87 -35.97 28.02
N LEU A 104 -10.80 -37.22 28.50
CA LEU A 104 -11.55 -38.35 27.94
C LEU A 104 -12.47 -39.00 28.97
N PRO A 105 -13.58 -39.66 28.55
CA PRO A 105 -14.46 -40.39 29.45
C PRO A 105 -13.72 -41.48 30.24
N ALA A 106 -14.03 -41.62 31.53
CA ALA A 106 -13.35 -42.57 32.42
C ALA A 106 -13.36 -44.03 31.91
N GLU A 107 -14.44 -44.44 31.24
CA GLU A 107 -14.58 -45.77 30.61
C GLU A 107 -13.62 -45.98 29.44
N PHE A 108 -13.23 -44.93 28.73
CA PHE A 108 -12.21 -45.00 27.68
C PHE A 108 -10.83 -45.12 28.30
N VAL A 109 -10.53 -44.28 29.30
CA VAL A 109 -9.24 -44.26 29.99
C VAL A 109 -8.93 -45.59 30.68
N SER A 110 -9.93 -46.24 31.28
CA SER A 110 -9.76 -47.56 31.92
C SER A 110 -9.40 -48.71 30.97
N ARG A 111 -9.62 -48.53 29.66
CA ARG A 111 -9.28 -49.49 28.60
C ARG A 111 -7.92 -49.25 27.97
N LEU A 112 -7.22 -48.17 28.34
CA LEU A 112 -5.90 -47.84 27.82
C LEU A 112 -4.81 -48.51 28.66
N ASP A 113 -3.97 -49.32 28.01
CA ASP A 113 -2.78 -49.88 28.64
C ASP A 113 -1.69 -48.81 28.76
N ASN A 114 -0.97 -48.75 29.89
CA ASN A 114 0.15 -47.82 30.11
C ASN A 114 1.40 -48.26 29.34
N SER A 115 1.45 -48.01 28.02
CA SER A 115 2.47 -48.53 27.12
C SER A 115 2.83 -47.53 26.02
N PHE A 116 3.86 -47.82 25.22
CA PHE A 116 4.28 -46.94 24.12
C PHE A 116 3.14 -46.61 23.15
N VAL A 117 2.22 -47.55 22.88
CA VAL A 117 1.13 -47.36 21.93
C VAL A 117 0.07 -46.34 22.38
N SER A 118 -0.03 -46.07 23.68
CA SER A 118 -0.92 -45.05 24.27
C SER A 118 -0.18 -43.78 24.67
N SER A 119 1.13 -43.68 24.39
CA SER A 119 1.93 -42.51 24.76
C SER A 119 1.49 -41.21 24.08
N ARG A 120 0.76 -41.31 22.95
CA ARG A 120 0.20 -40.18 22.19
C ARG A 120 -1.16 -40.54 21.63
N GLY A 121 -2.19 -39.80 22.03
CA GLY A 121 -3.52 -39.83 21.39
C GLY A 121 -3.79 -38.53 20.64
N CYS A 122 -4.52 -38.62 19.54
CA CYS A 122 -5.03 -37.46 18.81
C CYS A 122 -6.56 -37.44 18.95
N VAL A 123 -7.09 -36.38 19.55
CA VAL A 123 -8.53 -36.09 19.57
C VAL A 123 -8.86 -35.29 18.34
N ILE A 124 -9.71 -35.85 17.48
CA ILE A 124 -10.16 -35.24 16.23
C ILE A 124 -11.54 -34.65 16.48
N ASP A 125 -11.58 -33.56 17.24
CA ASP A 125 -12.81 -32.83 17.65
C ASP A 125 -13.98 -33.77 18.03
N ALA A 126 -15.19 -33.54 17.52
CA ALA A 126 -16.37 -34.39 17.74
C ALA A 126 -16.29 -35.79 17.08
N HIS A 127 -15.28 -36.07 16.25
CA HIS A 127 -15.17 -37.31 15.48
C HIS A 127 -14.49 -38.46 16.24
N GLY A 128 -13.92 -38.18 17.41
CA GLY A 128 -13.42 -39.20 18.34
C GLY A 128 -11.91 -39.19 18.55
N VAL A 129 -11.42 -40.25 19.20
CA VAL A 129 -10.01 -40.39 19.60
C VAL A 129 -9.30 -41.39 18.72
N LEU A 130 -8.20 -40.96 18.11
CA LEU A 130 -7.28 -41.79 17.36
C LEU A 130 -6.06 -42.10 18.23
N LEU A 131 -5.60 -43.35 18.21
CA LEU A 131 -4.33 -43.78 18.80
C LEU A 131 -3.38 -44.20 17.68
N PRO A 132 -2.65 -43.26 17.04
CA PRO A 132 -1.93 -43.54 15.80
C PRO A 132 -0.84 -44.60 15.97
N LEU A 133 -0.19 -44.64 17.13
CA LEU A 133 0.84 -45.63 17.43
C LEU A 133 0.26 -47.04 17.53
N GLN A 134 -0.95 -47.20 18.08
CA GLN A 134 -1.63 -48.50 18.10
C GLN A 134 -1.95 -49.00 16.69
N VAL A 135 -2.39 -48.10 15.80
CA VAL A 135 -2.65 -48.44 14.39
C VAL A 135 -1.36 -48.87 13.71
N LEU A 136 -0.28 -48.11 13.86
CA LEU A 136 1.02 -48.41 13.25
C LEU A 136 1.62 -49.73 13.74
N THR A 137 1.55 -50.01 15.05
CA THR A 137 2.06 -51.28 15.60
C THR A 137 1.20 -52.46 15.17
N HIS A 138 -0.12 -52.31 14.98
CA HIS A 138 -0.96 -53.36 14.40
C HIS A 138 -0.57 -53.67 12.96
N VAL A 139 -0.36 -52.65 12.11
CA VAL A 139 0.07 -52.84 10.71
C VAL A 139 1.46 -53.50 10.64
N LEU A 140 2.39 -53.07 11.49
CA LEU A 140 3.79 -53.50 11.44
C LEU A 140 4.04 -54.87 12.09
N PHE A 141 3.39 -55.20 13.20
CA PHE A 141 3.75 -56.37 14.02
C PHE A 141 2.68 -57.47 14.10
N ARG A 142 1.38 -57.18 13.95
CA ARG A 142 0.36 -58.24 14.10
C ARG A 142 0.29 -59.15 12.88
N GLN A 143 0.17 -60.45 13.14
CA GLN A 143 -0.09 -61.47 12.12
C GLN A 143 -1.61 -61.69 12.01
N GLY A 144 -2.20 -61.31 10.88
CA GLY A 144 -3.64 -61.38 10.57
C GLY A 144 -3.92 -60.88 9.14
N PRO A 145 -5.19 -60.88 8.67
CA PRO A 145 -5.52 -60.27 7.38
C PRO A 145 -4.95 -58.84 7.36
N GLN A 146 -4.30 -58.44 6.25
CA GLN A 146 -3.56 -57.18 6.14
C GLN A 146 -4.46 -55.98 6.50
N GLN A 147 -4.44 -55.58 7.77
CA GLN A 147 -4.88 -54.27 8.18
C GLN A 147 -3.88 -53.29 7.58
N THR A 148 -4.42 -52.29 6.88
CA THR A 148 -3.66 -51.23 6.24
C THR A 148 -4.08 -49.92 6.88
N LEU A 149 -3.19 -48.93 6.87
CA LEU A 149 -3.51 -47.56 7.27
C LEU A 149 -4.66 -47.02 6.43
N THR A 150 -4.69 -47.37 5.14
CA THR A 150 -5.79 -46.98 4.24
C THR A 150 -7.12 -47.63 4.66
N GLY A 151 -7.13 -48.92 4.99
CA GLY A 151 -8.34 -49.60 5.46
C GLY A 151 -8.83 -49.08 6.82
N PHE A 152 -7.92 -48.76 7.74
CA PHE A 152 -8.26 -48.12 9.01
C PHE A 152 -8.81 -46.70 8.77
N PHE A 153 -8.24 -45.95 7.83
CA PHE A 153 -8.76 -44.66 7.40
C PHE A 153 -10.19 -44.78 6.87
N ASP A 154 -10.46 -45.73 5.96
CA ASP A 154 -11.80 -45.95 5.41
C ASP A 154 -12.82 -46.35 6.50
N GLU A 155 -12.42 -47.16 7.48
CA GLU A 155 -13.26 -47.55 8.62
C GLU A 155 -13.53 -46.36 9.56
N PHE A 156 -12.51 -45.59 9.91
CA PHE A 156 -12.62 -44.42 10.78
C PHE A 156 -13.48 -43.32 10.14
N ILE A 157 -13.30 -43.10 8.83
CA ILE A 157 -14.01 -42.07 8.05
C ILE A 157 -15.40 -42.53 7.61
N GLY A 158 -15.68 -43.84 7.56
CA GLY A 158 -16.91 -44.44 6.99
C GLY A 158 -18.25 -43.98 7.58
N GLY A 159 -18.25 -43.14 8.62
CA GLY A 159 -19.43 -42.46 9.15
C GLY A 159 -19.25 -40.96 9.44
N LEU A 160 -18.13 -40.35 9.02
CA LEU A 160 -17.78 -38.96 9.33
C LEU A 160 -17.89 -38.10 8.07
N SER A 161 -18.57 -36.95 8.17
CA SER A 161 -18.63 -35.93 7.12
C SER A 161 -17.62 -34.81 7.37
N THR A 162 -17.07 -34.24 6.29
CA THR A 162 -16.29 -33.00 6.37
C THR A 162 -17.16 -31.87 6.92
N LEU A 163 -16.56 -30.90 7.61
CA LEU A 163 -17.28 -29.71 8.10
C LEU A 163 -18.03 -29.00 6.95
N PRO A 164 -19.32 -28.65 7.12
CA PRO A 164 -20.08 -27.91 6.13
C PRO A 164 -19.46 -26.53 5.84
N ARG A 165 -19.48 -26.11 4.57
CA ARG A 165 -19.02 -24.78 4.14
C ARG A 165 -20.20 -23.82 4.06
N LEU A 166 -20.05 -22.59 4.57
CA LEU A 166 -20.97 -21.50 4.24
C LEU A 166 -20.66 -20.97 2.85
N VAL A 167 -21.60 -21.17 1.93
CA VAL A 167 -21.49 -20.69 0.54
C VAL A 167 -22.31 -19.42 0.37
N ARG A 168 -21.75 -18.45 -0.35
CA ARG A 168 -22.47 -17.26 -0.78
C ARG A 168 -23.40 -17.65 -1.93
N GLU A 169 -24.71 -17.71 -1.67
CA GLU A 169 -25.70 -17.92 -2.72
C GLU A 169 -26.04 -16.60 -3.42
N ASP A 170 -26.03 -16.58 -4.76
CA ASP A 170 -26.36 -15.39 -5.57
C ASP A 170 -27.84 -14.98 -5.44
N THR A 171 -28.71 -15.94 -5.10
CA THR A 171 -30.14 -15.71 -4.85
C THR A 171 -30.41 -15.77 -3.36
N ALA A 172 -30.45 -14.61 -2.70
CA ALA A 172 -30.79 -14.55 -1.28
C ALA A 172 -32.17 -15.18 -1.02
N PRO A 173 -32.32 -15.99 0.05
CA PRO A 173 -33.64 -16.46 0.47
C PRO A 173 -34.58 -15.26 0.69
N GLY A 174 -35.82 -15.36 0.18
CA GLY A 174 -36.79 -14.27 0.16
C GLY A 174 -37.13 -13.78 1.58
N ARG A 175 -37.07 -12.46 1.81
CA ARG A 175 -37.23 -11.83 3.14
C ARG A 175 -38.59 -12.05 3.83
N ASN A 176 -39.63 -12.46 3.11
CA ASN A 176 -41.01 -12.16 3.52
C ASN A 176 -41.82 -13.35 4.08
N ASP A 177 -41.33 -14.59 4.01
CA ASP A 177 -42.11 -15.78 4.45
C ASP A 177 -41.35 -16.77 5.36
N ASP A 178 -40.19 -16.38 5.89
CA ASP A 178 -39.38 -17.29 6.70
C ASP A 178 -39.75 -17.26 8.20
N GLY A 179 -39.96 -18.43 8.80
CA GLY A 179 -40.32 -18.58 10.22
C GLY A 179 -39.29 -18.00 11.21
N ALA A 180 -39.66 -17.91 12.50
CA ALA A 180 -38.86 -17.24 13.54
C ALA A 180 -37.40 -17.74 13.64
N THR A 181 -37.15 -19.03 13.42
CA THR A 181 -35.81 -19.63 13.43
C THR A 181 -34.94 -19.16 12.27
N ALA A 182 -35.50 -18.98 11.08
CA ALA A 182 -34.77 -18.47 9.92
C ALA A 182 -34.38 -17.00 10.08
N GLN A 183 -35.26 -16.19 10.68
CA GLN A 183 -34.95 -14.80 11.04
C GLN A 183 -33.84 -14.73 12.10
N ALA A 184 -33.90 -15.60 13.12
CA ALA A 184 -32.83 -15.71 14.12
C ALA A 184 -31.51 -16.17 13.50
N ALA A 185 -31.53 -17.17 12.61
CA ALA A 185 -30.34 -17.62 11.88
C ALA A 185 -29.73 -16.49 11.04
N ARG A 186 -30.54 -15.72 10.32
CA ARG A 186 -30.05 -14.57 9.53
C ARG A 186 -29.47 -13.48 10.41
N ARG A 187 -30.10 -13.16 11.55
CA ARG A 187 -29.57 -12.18 12.52
C ARG A 187 -28.26 -12.66 13.13
N LEU A 188 -28.19 -13.92 13.54
CA LEU A 188 -26.98 -14.53 14.08
C LEU A 188 -25.85 -14.47 13.06
N GLY A 189 -26.14 -14.83 11.80
CA GLY A 189 -25.21 -14.72 10.69
C GLY A 189 -24.69 -13.29 10.54
N HIS A 190 -25.58 -12.30 10.50
CA HIS A 190 -25.18 -10.89 10.40
C HIS A 190 -24.29 -10.44 11.55
N LEU A 191 -24.58 -10.85 12.79
CA LEU A 191 -23.75 -10.53 13.94
C LEU A 191 -22.35 -11.14 13.78
N MET A 192 -22.27 -12.42 13.42
CA MET A 192 -21.01 -13.15 13.21
C MET A 192 -20.18 -12.54 12.08
N GLY A 193 -20.82 -12.21 10.95
CA GLY A 193 -20.17 -11.59 9.80
C GLY A 193 -19.63 -10.20 10.11
N ALA A 194 -20.41 -9.38 10.82
CA ALA A 194 -19.97 -8.05 11.24
C ALA A 194 -18.81 -8.13 12.25
N HIS A 195 -18.89 -9.05 13.22
CA HIS A 195 -17.84 -9.27 14.20
C HIS A 195 -16.54 -9.75 13.54
N ALA A 196 -16.64 -10.73 12.63
CA ALA A 196 -15.52 -11.18 11.82
C ALA A 196 -14.92 -10.06 10.98
N GLY A 197 -15.74 -9.25 10.31
CA GLY A 197 -15.28 -8.11 9.51
C GLY A 197 -14.51 -7.09 10.34
N MET A 198 -14.98 -6.77 11.56
CA MET A 198 -14.30 -5.86 12.46
C MET A 198 -12.94 -6.39 12.93
N ILE A 199 -12.86 -7.67 13.30
CA ILE A 199 -11.59 -8.26 13.73
C ILE A 199 -10.63 -8.39 12.56
N CYS A 200 -11.11 -8.88 11.41
CA CYS A 200 -10.28 -8.99 10.22
C CYS A 200 -9.74 -7.62 9.80
N ARG A 201 -10.54 -6.54 9.92
CA ARG A 201 -10.05 -5.18 9.71
C ARG A 201 -8.90 -4.82 10.65
N ARG A 202 -8.99 -5.13 11.95
CA ARG A 202 -7.88 -4.86 12.89
C ARG A 202 -6.65 -5.71 12.59
N VAL A 203 -6.81 -7.00 12.32
CA VAL A 203 -5.71 -7.90 11.93
C VAL A 203 -5.04 -7.39 10.64
N LEU A 204 -5.82 -6.89 9.69
CA LEU A 204 -5.38 -6.28 8.44
C LEU A 204 -4.67 -4.93 8.61
N GLU A 205 -5.16 -4.07 9.48
CA GLU A 205 -4.64 -2.71 9.68
C GLU A 205 -3.37 -2.68 10.56
N PHE A 206 -3.24 -3.63 11.48
CA PHE A 206 -2.19 -3.58 12.52
C PHE A 206 -1.23 -4.80 12.51
N GLY A 207 -1.53 -5.87 11.75
CA GLY A 207 -0.68 -7.07 11.70
C GLY A 207 -0.61 -7.84 13.02
N GLU A 208 -1.55 -7.59 13.94
CA GLU A 208 -1.61 -8.21 15.25
C GLU A 208 -2.51 -9.45 15.26
N ARG A 209 -2.25 -10.40 16.16
CA ARG A 209 -3.14 -11.53 16.42
C ARG A 209 -4.49 -11.04 16.94
N ALA A 210 -5.57 -11.72 16.55
CA ALA A 210 -6.91 -11.40 17.03
C ALA A 210 -7.04 -11.67 18.54
N ALA A 211 -7.00 -10.61 19.34
CA ALA A 211 -7.34 -10.68 20.76
C ALA A 211 -8.78 -11.20 20.92
N PRO A 212 -9.08 -12.03 21.94
CA PRO A 212 -10.45 -12.49 22.19
C PRO A 212 -11.42 -11.31 22.43
N GLN A 213 -12.54 -11.30 21.71
CA GLN A 213 -13.57 -10.27 21.82
C GLN A 213 -14.97 -10.87 21.95
N LEU A 214 -15.87 -10.19 22.65
CA LEU A 214 -17.30 -10.47 22.69
C LEU A 214 -18.07 -9.31 22.05
N MET A 215 -19.00 -9.64 21.16
CA MET A 215 -19.97 -8.72 20.59
C MET A 215 -21.39 -9.12 20.95
N ALA A 216 -22.15 -8.22 21.56
CA ALA A 216 -23.53 -8.43 21.99
C ALA A 216 -24.48 -7.50 21.21
N GLU A 217 -25.64 -8.01 20.82
CA GLU A 217 -26.75 -7.23 20.25
C GLU A 217 -27.92 -7.23 21.24
N PHE A 218 -28.52 -6.06 21.46
CA PHE A 218 -29.63 -5.85 22.40
C PHE A 218 -30.95 -5.56 21.66
N GLU A 219 -32.08 -5.70 22.35
CA GLU A 219 -33.43 -5.42 21.80
C GLU A 219 -33.58 -4.02 21.19
N SER A 220 -32.82 -3.05 21.69
CA SER A 220 -32.77 -1.67 21.17
C SER A 220 -32.12 -1.54 19.79
N GLY A 221 -31.52 -2.62 19.27
CA GLY A 221 -30.68 -2.62 18.07
C GLY A 221 -29.25 -2.13 18.31
N HIS A 222 -28.90 -1.74 19.54
CA HIS A 222 -27.54 -1.36 19.90
C HIS A 222 -26.61 -2.59 19.97
N ARG A 223 -25.37 -2.41 19.50
CA ARG A 223 -24.31 -3.41 19.59
C ARG A 223 -23.19 -2.94 20.51
N GLN A 224 -22.78 -3.81 21.42
CA GLN A 224 -21.67 -3.57 22.35
C GLN A 224 -20.55 -4.57 22.08
N THR A 225 -19.31 -4.08 22.01
CA THR A 225 -18.11 -4.91 21.90
C THR A 225 -17.30 -4.80 23.18
N VAL A 226 -16.80 -5.93 23.69
CA VAL A 226 -16.02 -6.01 24.94
C VAL A 226 -14.73 -6.79 24.67
N GLU A 227 -13.62 -6.19 25.07
CA GLU A 227 -12.27 -6.76 25.03
C GLU A 227 -11.71 -6.83 26.45
N ARG A 228 -10.81 -7.80 26.71
CA ARG A 228 -10.14 -7.96 28.01
C ARG A 228 -8.62 -8.08 27.83
N PRO A 229 -7.91 -6.95 27.68
CA PRO A 229 -6.46 -6.95 27.42
C PRO A 229 -5.61 -7.42 28.61
N ASP A 230 -6.10 -7.29 29.85
CA ASP A 230 -5.33 -7.57 31.08
C ASP A 230 -5.42 -9.04 31.58
N THR A 231 -5.98 -9.95 30.78
CA THR A 231 -6.18 -11.36 31.16
C THR A 231 -5.58 -12.30 30.13
N SER A 232 -5.20 -13.51 30.57
CA SER A 232 -4.73 -14.53 29.61
C SER A 232 -5.81 -14.79 28.55
N PRO A 233 -5.44 -15.05 27.28
CA PRO A 233 -6.43 -15.31 26.22
C PRO A 233 -7.39 -16.45 26.56
N GLN A 234 -6.91 -17.48 27.26
CA GLN A 234 -7.73 -18.63 27.67
C GLN A 234 -8.79 -18.25 28.70
N ASP A 235 -8.43 -17.43 29.70
CA ASP A 235 -9.36 -16.95 30.72
C ASP A 235 -10.40 -15.99 30.13
N ALA A 236 -9.97 -15.13 29.19
CA ALA A 236 -10.87 -14.23 28.46
C ALA A 236 -11.91 -15.03 27.65
N ILE A 237 -11.48 -16.04 26.88
CA ILE A 237 -12.37 -16.93 26.13
C ILE A 237 -13.35 -17.64 27.08
N ALA A 238 -12.87 -18.19 28.20
CA ALA A 238 -13.73 -18.87 29.17
C ALA A 238 -14.79 -17.92 29.76
N ALA A 239 -14.40 -16.70 30.12
CA ALA A 239 -15.33 -15.69 30.63
C ALA A 239 -16.37 -15.27 29.58
N PHE A 240 -15.97 -15.13 28.32
CA PHE A 240 -16.89 -14.79 27.23
C PHE A 240 -17.84 -15.94 26.88
N ARG A 241 -17.37 -17.20 26.91
CA ARG A 241 -18.22 -18.39 26.76
C ARG A 241 -19.29 -18.47 27.85
N ASN A 242 -18.97 -18.10 29.09
CA ASN A 242 -19.97 -18.01 30.15
C ASN A 242 -21.06 -16.98 29.80
N ARG A 243 -20.70 -15.82 29.24
CA ARG A 243 -21.69 -14.82 28.79
C ARG A 243 -22.51 -15.26 27.57
N LEU A 244 -21.97 -16.12 26.71
CA LEU A 244 -22.75 -16.79 25.65
C LEU A 244 -23.79 -17.77 26.21
N ALA A 245 -23.52 -18.38 27.36
CA ALA A 245 -24.43 -19.31 28.03
C ALA A 245 -25.46 -18.58 28.92
N THR A 246 -25.06 -17.50 29.58
CA THR A 246 -25.91 -16.68 30.46
C THR A 246 -25.93 -15.22 29.96
N PRO A 247 -26.88 -14.85 29.09
CA PRO A 247 -26.94 -13.51 28.51
C PRO A 247 -27.31 -12.44 29.54
N ASP A 248 -26.83 -11.22 29.29
CA ASP A 248 -27.21 -10.05 30.08
C ASP A 248 -28.66 -9.62 29.75
N SER A 249 -29.30 -8.86 30.65
CA SER A 249 -30.68 -8.41 30.46
C SER A 249 -30.85 -7.60 29.16
N GLY A 250 -31.85 -7.95 28.34
CA GLY A 250 -32.16 -7.29 27.07
C GLY A 250 -31.28 -7.71 25.88
N GLN A 251 -30.38 -8.68 26.06
CA GLN A 251 -29.53 -9.19 24.99
C GLN A 251 -30.29 -10.21 24.13
N ILE A 252 -30.26 -10.04 22.80
CA ILE A 252 -30.96 -10.90 21.84
C ILE A 252 -30.02 -11.83 21.08
N ALA A 253 -28.74 -11.48 20.97
CA ALA A 253 -27.69 -12.33 20.43
C ALA A 253 -26.31 -11.93 20.96
N ALA A 254 -25.36 -12.86 20.95
CA ALA A 254 -23.95 -12.59 21.17
C ALA A 254 -23.07 -13.43 20.26
N SER A 255 -21.86 -12.94 20.00
CA SER A 255 -20.79 -13.70 19.37
C SER A 255 -19.45 -13.44 20.06
N VAL A 256 -18.63 -14.47 20.20
CA VAL A 256 -17.27 -14.43 20.73
C VAL A 256 -16.34 -14.80 19.60
N ALA A 257 -15.29 -14.02 19.40
CA ALA A 257 -14.33 -14.26 18.34
C ALA A 257 -12.90 -14.23 18.87
N PHE A 258 -12.08 -15.19 18.45
CA PHE A 258 -10.70 -15.36 18.91
C PHE A 258 -9.85 -16.12 17.87
N ASP A 259 -8.54 -15.92 17.92
CA ASP A 259 -7.61 -16.65 17.07
C ASP A 259 -7.55 -18.15 17.41
N ALA A 260 -7.62 -18.97 16.37
CA ALA A 260 -7.51 -20.42 16.42
C ALA A 260 -6.76 -20.93 15.18
N CYS A 261 -6.69 -22.24 15.02
CA CYS A 261 -6.15 -22.86 13.81
C CYS A 261 -7.05 -23.99 13.32
N ILE A 262 -7.10 -24.18 12.01
CA ILE A 262 -7.87 -25.26 11.38
C ILE A 262 -7.03 -25.95 10.32
N ASN A 263 -7.30 -27.23 10.10
CA ASN A 263 -6.76 -27.94 8.94
C ASN A 263 -7.74 -27.84 7.78
N LEU A 264 -7.22 -27.55 6.60
CA LEU A 264 -7.87 -27.67 5.30
C LEU A 264 -7.26 -28.88 4.57
N PRO A 265 -7.87 -29.38 3.47
CA PRO A 265 -7.49 -30.67 2.88
C PRO A 265 -6.02 -30.77 2.50
N LYS A 266 -5.39 -29.63 2.17
CA LYS A 266 -4.01 -29.55 1.69
C LYS A 266 -3.05 -28.89 2.68
N PHE A 267 -3.55 -28.14 3.67
CA PHE A 267 -2.70 -27.34 4.55
C PHE A 267 -3.41 -26.99 5.86
N ARG A 268 -2.63 -26.80 6.93
CA ARG A 268 -3.11 -26.11 8.14
C ARG A 268 -3.14 -24.61 7.86
N THR A 269 -4.04 -23.85 8.47
CA THR A 269 -4.00 -22.38 8.44
C THR A 269 -4.54 -21.78 9.73
N ASP A 270 -4.20 -20.52 9.98
CA ASP A 270 -4.80 -19.75 11.07
C ASP A 270 -6.25 -19.44 10.71
N CYS A 271 -7.12 -19.39 11.72
CA CYS A 271 -8.53 -19.10 11.53
C CYS A 271 -9.08 -18.27 12.68
N LEU A 272 -10.03 -17.40 12.36
CA LEU A 272 -10.84 -16.76 13.39
C LEU A 272 -11.97 -17.72 13.78
N ALA A 273 -11.96 -18.21 15.01
CA ALA A 273 -13.10 -18.94 15.55
C ALA A 273 -14.15 -17.93 16.01
N VAL A 274 -15.41 -18.08 15.56
CA VAL A 274 -16.53 -17.23 15.94
C VAL A 274 -17.64 -18.11 16.49
N GLU A 275 -17.84 -18.06 17.80
CA GLU A 275 -18.89 -18.77 18.54
C GLU A 275 -20.06 -17.81 18.77
N ALA A 276 -21.30 -18.20 18.46
CA ALA A 276 -22.43 -17.30 18.61
C ALA A 276 -23.71 -18.00 19.09
N SER A 277 -24.47 -17.25 19.88
CA SER A 277 -25.78 -17.65 20.41
C SER A 277 -26.80 -16.54 20.14
N GLY A 278 -27.90 -16.89 19.48
CA GLY A 278 -29.15 -16.11 19.50
C GLY A 278 -30.03 -16.63 20.64
N PHE A 279 -30.80 -15.74 21.28
CA PHE A 279 -31.59 -16.09 22.47
C PHE A 279 -33.11 -16.14 22.22
N LEU A 280 -33.58 -15.65 21.07
CA LEU A 280 -35.01 -15.56 20.72
C LEU A 280 -35.29 -15.78 19.22
N PRO A 281 -35.66 -17.01 18.79
CA PRO A 281 -35.46 -18.29 19.47
C PRO A 281 -33.97 -18.63 19.68
N THR A 282 -33.71 -19.57 20.59
CA THR A 282 -32.34 -20.02 20.88
C THR A 282 -31.73 -20.74 19.68
N VAL A 283 -30.64 -20.21 19.15
CA VAL A 283 -29.87 -20.78 18.03
C VAL A 283 -28.39 -20.64 18.32
N ARG A 284 -27.62 -21.71 18.14
CA ARG A 284 -26.16 -21.67 18.33
C ARG A 284 -25.43 -22.07 17.07
N CYS A 285 -24.30 -21.41 16.84
CA CYS A 285 -23.41 -21.72 15.74
C CYS A 285 -21.97 -21.35 16.08
N THR A 286 -21.04 -22.23 15.72
CA THR A 286 -19.60 -22.00 15.77
C THR A 286 -19.05 -22.08 14.36
N LEU A 287 -18.45 -20.98 13.90
CA LEU A 287 -17.77 -20.88 12.62
C LEU A 287 -16.26 -20.83 12.83
N ALA A 288 -15.51 -21.49 11.96
CA ALA A 288 -14.10 -21.23 11.76
C ALA A 288 -13.94 -20.48 10.43
N LEU A 289 -13.29 -19.33 10.47
CA LEU A 289 -13.01 -18.51 9.29
C LEU A 289 -11.52 -18.61 9.01
N PRO A 290 -11.09 -19.54 8.14
CA PRO A 290 -9.68 -19.66 7.82
C PRO A 290 -9.23 -18.40 7.09
N TYR A 291 -8.03 -17.90 7.41
CA TYR A 291 -7.50 -16.71 6.77
C TYR A 291 -6.01 -16.86 6.42
N ARG A 292 -5.57 -16.01 5.50
CA ARG A 292 -4.17 -15.83 5.12
C ARG A 292 -3.69 -14.47 5.62
N HIS A 293 -2.55 -14.43 6.31
CA HIS A 293 -1.98 -13.20 6.87
C HIS A 293 -1.60 -12.17 5.77
N GLY A 294 -1.56 -10.89 6.14
CA GLY A 294 -1.19 -9.78 5.24
C GLY A 294 0.23 -9.89 4.69
N ASP A 295 1.15 -10.44 5.48
CA ASP A 295 2.58 -10.62 5.14
C ASP A 295 2.81 -11.69 4.06
N ASN A 296 1.77 -12.42 3.67
CA ASN A 296 1.87 -13.31 2.51
C ASN A 296 2.12 -12.49 1.23
N HIS A 297 2.96 -13.01 0.34
CA HIS A 297 3.23 -12.40 -0.97
C HIS A 297 1.96 -12.17 -1.81
N ALA A 298 0.94 -13.01 -1.64
CA ALA A 298 -0.38 -12.86 -2.28
C ALA A 298 -1.38 -12.00 -1.47
N GLY A 299 -0.93 -11.36 -0.38
CA GLY A 299 -1.74 -10.52 0.51
C GLY A 299 -2.72 -11.29 1.38
N PHE A 300 -3.49 -10.56 2.19
CA PHE A 300 -4.52 -11.16 3.05
C PHE A 300 -5.69 -11.73 2.24
N ALA A 301 -6.27 -12.82 2.73
CA ALA A 301 -7.51 -13.37 2.20
C ALA A 301 -8.29 -14.12 3.28
N LEU A 302 -9.62 -14.10 3.19
CA LEU A 302 -10.50 -15.01 3.90
C LEU A 302 -10.84 -16.20 3.01
N TYR A 303 -10.78 -17.38 3.58
CA TYR A 303 -11.26 -18.61 2.97
C TYR A 303 -12.74 -18.84 3.33
N SER A 304 -13.33 -19.93 2.85
CA SER A 304 -14.75 -20.20 3.09
C SER A 304 -14.98 -20.49 4.58
N PRO A 305 -15.96 -19.84 5.24
CA PRO A 305 -16.28 -20.17 6.62
C PRO A 305 -16.73 -21.62 6.75
N LEU A 306 -16.15 -22.34 7.70
CA LEU A 306 -16.49 -23.73 8.03
C LEU A 306 -17.39 -23.76 9.26
N VAL A 307 -18.51 -24.49 9.17
CA VAL A 307 -19.43 -24.70 10.29
C VAL A 307 -18.87 -25.82 11.15
N LYS A 308 -18.35 -25.49 12.33
CA LYS A 308 -17.85 -26.49 13.29
C LYS A 308 -19.00 -27.16 14.04
N GLU A 309 -19.91 -26.36 14.58
CA GLU A 309 -21.04 -26.81 15.38
C GLU A 309 -22.25 -25.93 15.10
N THR A 310 -23.45 -26.50 15.05
CA THR A 310 -24.69 -25.74 14.91
C THR A 310 -25.93 -26.52 15.33
N ASP A 311 -26.91 -25.80 15.88
CA ASP A 311 -28.27 -26.33 16.11
C ASP A 311 -29.19 -26.12 14.90
N LEU A 312 -28.69 -25.53 13.81
CA LEU A 312 -29.46 -25.17 12.63
C LEU A 312 -29.54 -26.34 11.64
N SER A 313 -30.70 -26.52 11.03
CA SER A 313 -30.85 -27.43 9.88
C SER A 313 -30.22 -26.84 8.61
N ASP A 314 -29.94 -27.68 7.61
CA ASP A 314 -29.37 -27.25 6.31
C ASP A 314 -30.17 -26.11 5.65
N ALA A 315 -31.50 -26.11 5.80
CA ALA A 315 -32.34 -25.03 5.31
C ALA A 315 -32.04 -23.71 6.03
N HIS A 316 -31.87 -23.73 7.35
CA HIS A 316 -31.55 -22.55 8.16
C HIS A 316 -30.09 -22.08 8.00
N LEU A 317 -29.16 -22.98 7.64
CA LEU A 317 -27.78 -22.62 7.31
C LEU A 317 -27.68 -21.68 6.12
N ARG A 318 -28.61 -21.75 5.15
CA ARG A 318 -28.66 -20.79 4.03
C ARG A 318 -29.03 -19.37 4.50
N HIS A 319 -29.93 -19.24 5.48
CA HIS A 319 -30.25 -17.95 6.08
C HIS A 319 -29.09 -17.41 6.93
N LEU A 320 -28.40 -18.29 7.66
CA LEU A 320 -27.16 -17.95 8.37
C LEU A 320 -26.10 -17.43 7.40
N ALA A 321 -25.85 -18.13 6.28
CA ALA A 321 -24.89 -17.74 5.25
C ALA A 321 -25.23 -16.36 4.66
N ALA A 322 -26.47 -16.16 4.24
CA ALA A 322 -26.93 -14.87 3.72
C ALA A 322 -26.72 -13.73 4.73
N GLY A 323 -27.10 -13.96 5.99
CA GLY A 323 -26.86 -13.02 7.08
C GLY A 323 -25.36 -12.74 7.28
N PHE A 324 -24.53 -13.78 7.28
CA PHE A 324 -23.09 -13.68 7.48
C PHE A 324 -22.42 -12.81 6.42
N PHE A 325 -22.68 -13.05 5.13
CA PHE A 325 -22.10 -12.24 4.06
C PHE A 325 -22.67 -10.81 4.05
N ASP A 326 -23.96 -10.61 4.38
CA ASP A 326 -24.55 -9.28 4.57
C ASP A 326 -23.83 -8.51 5.71
N GLY A 327 -23.61 -9.18 6.86
CA GLY A 327 -22.93 -8.62 8.02
C GLY A 327 -21.47 -8.29 7.74
N LEU A 328 -20.77 -9.16 7.02
CA LEU A 328 -19.39 -8.93 6.61
C LEU A 328 -19.28 -7.73 5.66
N ALA A 329 -20.20 -7.62 4.70
CA ALA A 329 -20.27 -6.48 3.77
C ALA A 329 -20.67 -5.16 4.47
N SER A 330 -21.36 -5.23 5.61
CA SER A 330 -21.73 -4.05 6.39
C SER A 330 -20.51 -3.32 7.00
N ILE A 331 -19.38 -4.02 7.12
CA ILE A 331 -18.11 -3.44 7.56
C ILE A 331 -17.34 -3.01 6.31
N ARG A 332 -17.43 -1.73 5.92
CA ARG A 332 -16.65 -1.17 4.82
C ARG A 332 -15.16 -1.18 5.17
N ALA A 333 -14.39 -2.06 4.54
CA ALA A 333 -12.95 -1.91 4.41
C ALA A 333 -12.69 -1.09 3.12
N GLU A 334 -12.26 0.15 3.25
CA GLU A 334 -11.94 1.02 2.11
C GLU A 334 -10.52 0.72 1.59
N GLY A 335 -10.35 0.61 0.27
CA GLY A 335 -9.04 0.51 -0.38
C GLY A 335 -8.44 -0.91 -0.47
N ARG A 336 -7.09 -1.00 -0.45
CA ARG A 336 -6.31 -2.26 -0.62
C ARG A 336 -6.52 -3.31 0.49
N THR A 337 -7.26 -2.97 1.55
CA THR A 337 -7.72 -3.83 2.66
C THR A 337 -9.11 -4.43 2.43
N ALA A 338 -9.68 -4.32 1.22
CA ALA A 338 -10.92 -5.00 0.88
C ALA A 338 -10.83 -6.50 1.20
N LEU A 339 -11.74 -7.00 2.04
CA LEU A 339 -11.84 -8.41 2.40
C LEU A 339 -11.99 -9.25 1.12
N ARG A 340 -10.93 -9.97 0.74
CA ARG A 340 -10.93 -10.85 -0.43
C ARG A 340 -11.32 -12.25 0.01
N PHE A 341 -12.36 -12.79 -0.62
CA PHE A 341 -12.65 -14.21 -0.54
C PHE A 341 -11.78 -14.95 -1.55
N ALA A 342 -10.94 -15.85 -1.06
CA ALA A 342 -10.17 -16.76 -1.89
C ALA A 342 -10.87 -18.12 -1.95
N ASP A 343 -11.06 -18.64 -3.16
CA ASP A 343 -11.44 -20.03 -3.35
C ASP A 343 -10.23 -20.91 -3.03
N GLU A 344 -10.33 -21.70 -1.96
CA GLU A 344 -9.31 -22.65 -1.46
C GLU A 344 -8.89 -23.67 -2.52
N ASP A 345 -9.78 -23.99 -3.45
CA ASP A 345 -9.60 -25.04 -4.46
C ASP A 345 -9.14 -24.48 -5.82
N SER A 346 -9.08 -23.14 -5.98
CA SER A 346 -8.64 -22.50 -7.21
C SER A 346 -7.14 -22.69 -7.46
N ALA A 347 -6.74 -22.81 -8.74
CA ALA A 347 -5.33 -22.97 -9.12
C ALA A 347 -4.45 -21.82 -8.59
N ALA A 348 -4.95 -20.59 -8.57
CA ALA A 348 -4.23 -19.42 -8.06
C ALA A 348 -4.05 -19.45 -6.53
N SER A 349 -5.07 -19.88 -5.77
CA SER A 349 -4.93 -20.11 -4.33
C SER A 349 -3.98 -21.27 -4.06
N LEU A 350 -4.07 -22.36 -4.82
CA LEU A 350 -3.21 -23.52 -4.69
C LEU A 350 -1.76 -23.25 -5.11
N GLU A 351 -1.48 -22.35 -6.06
CA GLU A 351 -0.13 -21.89 -6.44
C GLU A 351 0.46 -20.92 -5.40
N ALA A 352 -0.32 -19.90 -4.97
CA ALA A 352 0.07 -19.02 -3.86
C ALA A 352 0.28 -19.81 -2.56
N GLN A 353 -0.46 -20.91 -2.41
CA GLN A 353 -0.31 -21.87 -1.31
C GLN A 353 0.71 -22.96 -1.57
N TYR A 354 1.13 -23.24 -2.81
CA TYR A 354 2.29 -24.10 -3.10
C TYR A 354 3.56 -23.34 -2.71
N ALA A 355 3.58 -22.02 -2.97
CA ALA A 355 4.52 -21.11 -2.35
C ALA A 355 4.37 -21.10 -0.82
N GLN A 356 3.14 -21.11 -0.25
CA GLN A 356 2.99 -21.32 1.21
C GLN A 356 3.34 -22.73 1.71
N GLY A 357 3.23 -23.78 0.89
CA GLY A 357 3.51 -25.17 1.21
C GLY A 357 4.99 -25.49 1.05
N LEU A 358 5.71 -24.66 0.29
CA LEU A 358 7.14 -24.45 0.40
C LEU A 358 7.47 -23.69 1.70
N THR A 359 6.70 -22.66 2.10
CA THR A 359 6.89 -21.99 3.43
C THR A 359 6.38 -22.79 4.64
N ARG A 360 5.55 -23.83 4.42
CA ARG A 360 5.02 -24.81 5.39
C ARG A 360 5.47 -26.23 5.02
N ARG A 361 6.57 -26.38 4.28
CA ARG A 361 7.68 -27.15 4.84
C ARG A 361 8.07 -26.32 6.04
N PRO A 362 7.85 -26.80 7.26
CA PRO A 362 8.63 -26.28 8.35
C PRO A 362 10.08 -26.35 7.83
N GLY A 363 10.77 -25.22 7.82
CA GLY A 363 12.15 -25.01 7.34
C GLY A 363 12.42 -25.56 5.94
N ALA A 364 11.93 -24.83 4.96
CA ALA A 364 12.76 -23.80 4.37
C ALA A 364 11.79 -22.96 3.53
N ASP A 365 11.58 -21.69 3.91
CA ASP A 365 11.69 -20.70 2.84
C ASP A 365 12.95 -21.10 2.09
N PRO A 366 12.93 -21.38 0.77
CA PRO A 366 14.18 -21.60 0.05
C PRO A 366 15.08 -20.46 0.51
N ASP A 367 16.18 -20.79 1.20
CA ASP A 367 17.02 -19.78 1.88
C ASP A 367 17.13 -18.65 0.86
N PRO A 368 16.51 -17.47 1.11
CA PRO A 368 16.44 -16.47 0.06
C PRO A 368 17.85 -16.00 -0.30
N PHE A 369 18.82 -16.34 0.54
CA PHE A 369 20.23 -16.11 0.38
C PHE A 369 21.00 -17.36 -0.05
N LEU A 370 20.35 -18.45 -0.48
CA LEU A 370 21.00 -19.70 -0.90
C LEU A 370 22.03 -19.44 -1.99
N ASP A 371 21.69 -18.61 -2.98
CA ASP A 371 22.60 -18.23 -4.07
C ASP A 371 23.80 -17.42 -3.54
N LEU A 372 23.55 -16.49 -2.60
CA LEU A 372 24.59 -15.71 -1.94
C LEU A 372 25.52 -16.58 -1.08
N ASN A 373 24.95 -17.56 -0.38
CA ASN A 373 25.64 -18.48 0.52
C ASN A 373 26.39 -19.61 -0.24
N ASN A 374 26.02 -19.88 -1.50
CA ASN A 374 26.66 -20.88 -2.37
C ASN A 374 27.70 -20.28 -3.33
N GLY A 375 28.10 -19.01 -3.15
CA GLY A 375 29.24 -18.41 -3.86
C GLY A 375 28.89 -17.41 -4.97
N ASP A 376 27.61 -17.10 -5.20
CA ASP A 376 27.21 -16.08 -6.19
C ASP A 376 27.46 -14.63 -5.69
N ARG A 377 27.78 -14.47 -4.40
CA ARG A 377 28.04 -13.17 -3.77
C ARG A 377 29.21 -12.42 -4.41
N GLU A 378 30.36 -13.07 -4.61
CA GLU A 378 31.52 -12.42 -5.24
C GLU A 378 31.20 -11.96 -6.67
N ARG A 379 30.43 -12.78 -7.40
CA ARG A 379 30.00 -12.45 -8.75
C ARG A 379 29.08 -11.23 -8.74
N ARG A 380 28.10 -11.18 -7.84
CA ARG A 380 27.21 -10.01 -7.66
C ARG A 380 27.99 -8.76 -7.30
N ILE A 381 28.92 -8.83 -6.34
CA ILE A 381 29.77 -7.70 -5.94
C ILE A 381 30.53 -7.13 -7.15
N ARG A 382 31.07 -7.98 -8.03
CA ARG A 382 31.77 -7.54 -9.25
C ARG A 382 30.85 -6.94 -10.33
N GLN A 383 29.55 -7.21 -10.27
CA GLN A 383 28.55 -6.72 -11.22
C GLN A 383 27.90 -5.40 -10.78
N LEU A 384 28.10 -4.99 -9.52
CA LEU A 384 27.58 -3.73 -9.00
C LEU A 384 28.14 -2.53 -9.77
N ASN A 385 27.29 -1.55 -10.04
CA ASN A 385 27.69 -0.28 -10.63
C ASN A 385 28.49 0.58 -9.62
N PRO A 386 29.15 1.68 -10.04
CA PRO A 386 29.99 2.49 -9.13
C PRO A 386 29.24 3.08 -7.93
N ALA A 387 27.96 3.41 -8.06
CA ALA A 387 27.16 3.94 -6.95
C ALA A 387 26.81 2.83 -5.94
N GLU A 388 26.48 1.62 -6.41
CA GLU A 388 26.23 0.45 -5.57
C GLU A 388 27.50 -0.06 -4.88
N GLN A 389 28.66 0.05 -5.53
CA GLN A 389 29.95 -0.27 -4.91
C GLN A 389 30.28 0.67 -3.76
N ALA A 390 29.86 1.94 -3.84
CA ALA A 390 30.06 2.90 -2.74
C ALA A 390 29.33 2.46 -1.45
N CYS A 391 28.18 1.80 -1.55
CA CYS A 391 27.44 1.25 -0.40
C CYS A 391 28.20 0.15 0.35
N LEU A 392 29.21 -0.49 -0.25
CA LEU A 392 30.05 -1.49 0.43
C LEU A 392 31.07 -0.84 1.37
N SER A 393 31.35 0.45 1.18
CA SER A 393 32.23 1.23 2.04
C SER A 393 31.44 1.85 3.18
N ILE A 394 31.54 1.27 4.38
CA ILE A 394 30.87 1.79 5.56
C ILE A 394 31.50 3.12 5.98
N GLN A 395 30.70 4.19 6.02
CA GLN A 395 31.15 5.49 6.52
C GLN A 395 31.25 5.44 8.05
N ARG A 396 32.44 5.71 8.57
CA ARG A 396 32.74 5.65 10.01
C ARG A 396 32.43 7.00 10.67
N PRO A 397 31.46 7.09 11.60
CA PRO A 397 31.23 8.32 12.34
C PRO A 397 32.35 8.59 13.36
N ASP A 398 32.63 9.86 13.66
CA ASP A 398 33.73 10.25 14.55
C ASP A 398 33.60 9.64 15.97
N TRP A 399 32.37 9.50 16.47
CA TRP A 399 32.10 8.92 17.78
C TRP A 399 32.52 7.43 17.86
N MET A 400 32.57 6.74 16.72
CA MET A 400 32.90 5.32 16.68
C MET A 400 34.38 5.04 16.92
N ASN A 401 35.26 6.03 16.75
CA ASN A 401 36.70 5.86 16.93
C ASN A 401 37.10 5.39 18.34
N ARG A 402 36.23 5.61 19.33
CA ARG A 402 36.39 5.20 20.74
C ARG A 402 35.41 4.10 21.17
N HIS A 403 34.63 3.55 20.24
CA HIS A 403 33.57 2.59 20.52
C HIS A 403 33.99 1.15 20.17
N PRO A 404 33.61 0.12 20.95
CA PRO A 404 33.94 -1.29 20.67
C PRO A 404 33.50 -1.80 19.29
N LEU A 405 32.46 -1.21 18.70
CA LEU A 405 31.98 -1.55 17.34
C LEU A 405 32.99 -1.23 16.23
N ARG A 406 34.05 -0.46 16.50
CA ARG A 406 35.11 -0.21 15.53
C ARG A 406 35.72 -1.51 14.98
N GLU A 407 35.96 -2.49 15.84
CA GLU A 407 36.55 -3.78 15.46
C GLU A 407 35.64 -4.54 14.48
N LEU A 408 34.32 -4.42 14.62
CA LEU A 408 33.35 -5.02 13.71
C LEU A 408 33.45 -4.41 12.31
N LEU A 409 33.66 -3.10 12.20
CA LEU A 409 33.81 -2.44 10.91
C LEU A 409 35.15 -2.74 10.22
N ASP A 410 36.21 -3.00 11.00
CA ASP A 410 37.49 -3.46 10.46
C ASP A 410 37.37 -4.89 9.88
N LEU A 411 36.41 -5.70 10.36
CA LEU A 411 36.09 -7.04 9.86
C LEU A 411 35.12 -7.06 8.67
N ALA A 412 34.52 -5.93 8.28
CA ALA A 412 33.51 -5.88 7.21
C ALA A 412 33.99 -6.51 5.88
N PRO A 413 35.22 -6.25 5.38
CA PRO A 413 35.70 -6.89 4.15
C PRO A 413 35.79 -8.41 4.24
N ALA A 414 36.24 -8.94 5.38
CA ALA A 414 36.30 -10.38 5.62
C ALA A 414 34.91 -11.01 5.72
N LEU A 415 33.97 -10.31 6.37
CA LEU A 415 32.57 -10.71 6.42
C LEU A 415 31.95 -10.77 5.01
N TYR A 416 32.16 -9.76 4.17
CA TYR A 416 31.68 -9.78 2.79
C TYR A 416 32.32 -10.86 1.92
N ALA A 417 33.56 -11.26 2.20
CA ALA A 417 34.23 -12.35 1.48
C ALA A 417 33.74 -13.74 1.94
N GLU A 418 33.71 -13.99 3.25
CA GLU A 418 33.61 -15.35 3.81
C GLU A 418 32.39 -15.59 4.71
N GLY A 419 31.67 -14.53 5.08
CA GLY A 419 30.54 -14.60 5.99
C GLY A 419 29.34 -15.35 5.42
N ARG A 420 28.40 -15.73 6.29
CA ARG A 420 27.12 -16.33 5.91
C ARG A 420 26.02 -15.28 5.98
N VAL A 421 25.14 -15.23 4.98
CA VAL A 421 23.96 -14.37 5.02
C VAL A 421 22.83 -15.10 5.73
N VAL A 422 22.22 -14.45 6.71
CA VAL A 422 21.12 -14.96 7.55
C VAL A 422 20.09 -13.86 7.79
N TRP A 423 18.88 -14.25 8.21
CA TRP A 423 17.94 -13.30 8.77
C TRP A 423 18.31 -12.92 10.20
N ALA A 424 18.10 -11.66 10.54
CA ALA A 424 18.16 -11.16 11.90
C ALA A 424 16.91 -10.32 12.21
N SER A 425 16.55 -10.24 13.50
CA SER A 425 15.49 -9.35 13.98
C SER A 425 16.07 -8.32 14.93
N VAL A 426 15.64 -7.07 14.77
CA VAL A 426 15.99 -5.96 15.66
C VAL A 426 15.30 -6.17 17.01
N VAL A 427 16.11 -6.26 18.07
CA VAL A 427 15.65 -6.27 19.46
C VAL A 427 15.52 -4.84 19.96
N GLN A 428 16.53 -4.02 19.66
CA GLN A 428 16.61 -2.63 20.05
C GLN A 428 17.43 -1.87 19.01
N ALA A 429 17.02 -0.66 18.68
CA ALA A 429 17.76 0.19 17.77
C ALA A 429 17.68 1.65 18.23
N ASN A 430 18.70 2.44 17.90
CA ASN A 430 18.65 3.87 18.15
C ASN A 430 17.44 4.49 17.43
N LYS A 431 16.65 5.32 18.13
CA LYS A 431 15.44 5.96 17.59
C LYS A 431 15.69 6.75 16.30
N LEU A 432 16.90 7.29 16.15
CA LEU A 432 17.29 8.04 14.96
C LEU A 432 17.25 7.17 13.70
N LEU A 433 17.48 5.85 13.79
CA LEU A 433 17.42 4.94 12.62
C LEU A 433 16.04 4.89 11.97
N TYR A 434 14.97 5.24 12.67
CA TYR A 434 13.59 5.19 12.16
C TYR A 434 13.12 6.47 11.44
N ALA A 435 13.95 7.52 11.44
CA ALA A 435 13.67 8.82 10.82
C ALA A 435 14.76 9.22 9.81
N PRO A 436 14.51 10.08 8.81
CA PRO A 436 15.52 10.47 7.83
C PRO A 436 16.79 11.07 8.45
N GLY A 437 17.96 10.70 7.94
CA GLY A 437 19.25 11.15 8.46
C GLY A 437 20.42 10.58 7.66
N HIS A 438 21.62 11.08 7.92
CA HIS A 438 22.84 10.75 7.16
C HIS A 438 23.87 9.93 7.96
N GLU A 439 23.74 9.86 9.29
CA GLU A 439 24.68 9.13 10.15
C GLU A 439 24.17 7.73 10.51
N GLY A 440 25.05 6.72 10.44
CA GLY A 440 24.74 5.39 10.96
C GLY A 440 24.72 5.33 12.49
N HIS A 441 24.01 4.35 13.05
CA HIS A 441 23.82 4.19 14.49
C HIS A 441 23.85 2.72 14.93
N PRO A 442 24.12 2.45 16.23
CA PRO A 442 24.14 1.10 16.75
C PRO A 442 22.73 0.52 16.91
N ALA A 443 22.66 -0.81 16.84
CA ALA A 443 21.46 -1.59 17.14
C ALA A 443 21.85 -2.95 17.73
N VAL A 444 20.87 -3.63 18.32
CA VAL A 444 20.98 -4.97 18.86
C VAL A 444 20.10 -5.91 18.05
N LEU A 445 20.71 -6.98 17.55
CA LEU A 445 20.05 -7.97 16.71
C LEU A 445 20.05 -9.34 17.37
N VAL A 446 18.95 -10.08 17.20
CA VAL A 446 18.88 -11.51 17.46
C VAL A 446 18.86 -12.27 16.14
N TYR A 447 19.64 -13.34 16.04
CA TYR A 447 19.81 -14.11 14.81
C TYR A 447 20.18 -15.56 15.10
N ASP A 448 20.00 -16.41 14.10
CA ASP A 448 20.48 -17.78 14.08
C ASP A 448 21.78 -17.84 13.26
N PRO A 449 22.92 -18.25 13.85
CA PRO A 449 24.21 -18.34 13.15
C PRO A 449 24.17 -19.27 11.93
N ASP A 450 23.32 -20.29 11.96
CA ASP A 450 23.17 -21.25 10.88
C ASP A 450 22.11 -20.82 9.85
N GLY A 451 21.34 -19.77 10.15
CA GLY A 451 20.28 -19.24 9.28
C GLY A 451 19.10 -20.18 9.09
N LEU A 452 18.87 -21.11 10.02
CA LEU A 452 17.81 -22.13 9.93
C LEU A 452 16.49 -21.65 10.53
N THR A 453 16.54 -20.64 11.38
CA THR A 453 15.38 -20.04 12.05
C THR A 453 14.71 -19.02 11.13
N PRO A 454 13.41 -19.16 10.84
CA PRO A 454 12.68 -18.22 10.00
C PRO A 454 12.51 -16.86 10.68
N SER A 455 12.40 -15.79 9.89
CA SER A 455 12.34 -14.40 10.36
C SER A 455 11.27 -14.14 11.43
N TYR A 456 10.07 -14.71 11.27
CA TYR A 456 8.97 -14.52 12.24
C TYR A 456 9.33 -15.02 13.65
N LYS A 457 10.03 -16.17 13.77
CA LYS A 457 10.47 -16.72 15.07
C LYS A 457 11.57 -15.87 15.71
N LEU A 458 12.47 -15.30 14.90
CA LEU A 458 13.44 -14.32 15.37
C LEU A 458 12.74 -13.06 15.91
N GLY A 459 11.62 -12.70 15.29
CA GLY A 459 10.76 -11.63 15.75
C GLY A 459 10.11 -11.89 17.11
N ASP A 460 9.60 -13.10 17.33
CA ASP A 460 9.07 -13.51 18.64
C ASP A 460 10.16 -13.44 19.71
N ALA A 461 11.37 -13.97 19.41
CA ALA A 461 12.52 -13.88 20.29
C ALA A 461 12.91 -12.43 20.60
N ALA A 462 12.93 -11.56 19.59
CA ALA A 462 13.22 -10.14 19.77
C ALA A 462 12.20 -9.45 20.69
N SER A 463 10.91 -9.74 20.49
CA SER A 463 9.82 -9.23 21.34
C SER A 463 9.96 -9.71 22.79
N THR A 464 10.27 -10.99 23.01
CA THR A 464 10.51 -11.52 24.37
C THR A 464 11.67 -10.81 25.07
N LEU A 465 12.80 -10.62 24.38
CA LEU A 465 13.97 -9.94 24.92
C LEU A 465 13.68 -8.46 25.23
N PHE A 466 12.98 -7.76 24.35
CA PHE A 466 12.60 -6.37 24.55
C PHE A 466 11.60 -6.19 25.70
N SER A 467 10.61 -7.09 25.82
CA SER A 467 9.67 -7.10 26.95
C SER A 467 10.38 -7.38 28.27
N ALA A 468 11.33 -8.33 28.29
CA ALA A 468 12.12 -8.62 29.48
C ALA A 468 12.91 -7.41 29.99
N ARG A 469 13.44 -6.58 29.07
CA ARG A 469 14.05 -5.29 29.42
C ARG A 469 13.03 -4.32 30.03
N ARG A 470 11.86 -4.13 29.40
CA ARG A 470 10.81 -3.21 29.89
C ARG A 470 10.30 -3.59 31.29
N GLU A 471 10.28 -4.88 31.59
CA GLU A 471 9.79 -5.44 32.84
C GLU A 471 10.91 -5.85 33.81
N LEU A 472 12.12 -5.29 33.65
CA LEU A 472 13.30 -5.68 34.43
C LEU A 472 13.09 -5.66 35.95
N GLN A 473 12.34 -4.67 36.47
CA GLN A 473 12.02 -4.62 37.91
C GLN A 473 11.13 -5.78 38.36
N THR A 474 10.14 -6.17 37.54
CA THR A 474 9.26 -7.30 37.79
C THR A 474 10.04 -8.61 37.72
N LEU A 475 10.89 -8.76 36.72
CA LEU A 475 11.78 -9.92 36.55
C LEU A 475 12.75 -10.09 37.73
N ARG A 476 13.32 -9.01 38.28
CA ARG A 476 14.17 -9.05 39.49
C ARG A 476 13.43 -9.53 40.73
N GLN A 477 12.13 -9.29 40.81
CA GLN A 477 11.29 -9.67 41.96
C GLN A 477 10.74 -11.09 41.84
N GLN A 478 10.80 -11.71 40.65
CA GLN A 478 10.37 -13.08 40.43
C GLN A 478 11.47 -14.06 40.88
N GLU A 479 11.20 -14.84 41.95
CA GLU A 479 12.13 -15.87 42.45
C GLU A 479 12.42 -17.00 41.43
N SER A 480 11.56 -17.17 40.42
CA SER A 480 11.65 -18.21 39.38
C SER A 480 12.06 -17.70 38.00
N ALA A 481 12.57 -16.46 37.89
CA ALA A 481 13.02 -15.92 36.61
C ALA A 481 14.24 -16.67 36.05
N ASP A 482 14.29 -16.85 34.73
CA ASP A 482 15.46 -17.45 34.07
C ASP A 482 16.68 -16.53 34.26
N PRO A 483 17.76 -17.02 34.92
CA PRO A 483 18.95 -16.21 35.18
C PRO A 483 19.62 -15.68 33.90
N ALA A 484 19.56 -16.43 32.81
CA ALA A 484 20.16 -16.03 31.54
C ALA A 484 19.33 -14.94 30.85
N LEU A 485 18.00 -15.01 30.93
CA LEU A 485 17.11 -13.95 30.43
C LEU A 485 17.27 -12.65 31.24
N LEU A 486 17.40 -12.78 32.57
CA LEU A 486 17.65 -11.63 33.45
C LEU A 486 18.98 -10.96 33.11
N ALA A 487 20.05 -11.73 32.91
CA ALA A 487 21.36 -11.19 32.53
C ALA A 487 21.32 -10.43 31.19
N ILE A 488 20.57 -10.94 30.19
CA ILE A 488 20.38 -10.26 28.91
C ILE A 488 19.56 -8.97 29.09
N ALA A 489 18.50 -9.00 29.90
CA ALA A 489 17.67 -7.83 30.16
C ALA A 489 18.46 -6.71 30.88
N GLU A 490 19.33 -7.08 31.84
CA GLU A 490 20.23 -6.14 32.51
C GLU A 490 21.26 -5.55 31.55
N TRP A 491 21.81 -6.37 30.66
CA TRP A 491 22.72 -5.92 29.62
C TRP A 491 22.04 -4.98 28.60
N LEU A 492 20.81 -5.27 28.17
CA LEU A 492 20.05 -4.41 27.24
C LEU A 492 19.69 -3.05 27.84
N GLU A 493 19.58 -2.97 29.17
CA GLU A 493 19.34 -1.70 29.88
C GLU A 493 20.60 -0.84 29.99
N ASP A 494 21.78 -1.46 30.08
CA ASP A 494 23.07 -0.76 30.03
C ASP A 494 23.48 -0.48 28.58
N GLU A 495 23.04 0.67 28.05
CA GLU A 495 23.32 1.11 26.67
C GLU A 495 24.82 1.31 26.37
N ALA A 496 25.70 1.31 27.39
CA ALA A 496 27.14 1.43 27.23
C ALA A 496 27.89 0.08 27.30
N ALA A 497 27.24 -1.00 27.72
CA ALA A 497 27.86 -2.30 27.88
C ALA A 497 28.03 -3.03 26.53
N PRO A 498 29.25 -3.23 26.02
CA PRO A 498 29.44 -3.98 24.79
C PRO A 498 29.01 -5.45 24.97
N GLY A 499 28.23 -5.97 24.02
CA GLY A 499 27.85 -7.39 24.00
C GLY A 499 27.74 -7.92 22.58
N SER A 500 28.33 -9.10 22.37
CA SER A 500 28.41 -9.77 21.08
C SER A 500 28.39 -11.28 21.33
N GLY A 501 27.55 -12.01 20.60
CA GLY A 501 27.45 -13.47 20.67
C GLY A 501 26.84 -14.01 21.97
N ILE A 502 25.97 -13.26 22.65
CA ILE A 502 25.32 -13.74 23.87
C ILE A 502 24.23 -14.76 23.49
N LEU A 503 24.28 -15.95 24.09
CA LEU A 503 23.32 -17.02 23.82
C LEU A 503 21.95 -16.67 24.42
N VAL A 504 20.90 -16.71 23.59
CA VAL A 504 19.53 -16.52 24.05
C VAL A 504 19.03 -17.80 24.71
N PRO A 505 18.33 -17.73 25.86
CA PRO A 505 17.77 -18.90 26.52
C PRO A 505 16.82 -19.68 25.61
N ASP A 506 16.87 -21.00 25.71
CA ASP A 506 16.00 -21.88 24.93
C ASP A 506 14.56 -21.81 25.45
N THR A 507 13.65 -21.28 24.63
CA THR A 507 12.22 -21.18 24.95
C THR A 507 11.40 -22.36 24.42
N GLY A 508 12.05 -23.34 23.78
CA GLY A 508 11.41 -24.51 23.17
C GLY A 508 10.87 -24.27 21.74
N ASP A 509 10.74 -23.02 21.30
CA ASP A 509 10.32 -22.64 19.94
C ASP A 509 11.49 -22.37 18.99
N TYR A 510 12.67 -22.06 19.54
CA TYR A 510 13.94 -21.81 18.84
C TYR A 510 15.11 -22.10 19.81
N ALA A 511 16.23 -22.61 19.28
CA ALA A 511 17.42 -22.95 20.05
C ALA A 511 18.68 -22.47 19.33
N GLY A 512 19.72 -22.08 20.08
CA GLY A 512 21.01 -21.65 19.50
C GLY A 512 21.02 -20.22 18.94
N LEU A 513 20.01 -19.39 19.26
CA LEU A 513 20.00 -17.99 18.84
C LEU A 513 21.05 -17.18 19.59
N LEU A 514 21.69 -16.24 18.89
CA LEU A 514 22.62 -15.29 19.46
C LEU A 514 22.01 -13.89 19.41
N VAL A 515 22.28 -13.08 20.44
CA VAL A 515 22.04 -11.64 20.45
C VAL A 515 23.37 -10.90 20.41
N SER A 516 23.48 -9.89 19.56
CA SER A 516 24.74 -9.15 19.37
C SER A 516 24.48 -7.69 19.01
N TRP A 517 25.41 -6.81 19.41
CA TRP A 517 25.47 -5.46 18.87
C TRP A 517 25.93 -5.46 17.42
N THR A 518 25.39 -4.51 16.67
CA THR A 518 25.78 -4.23 15.29
C THR A 518 25.76 -2.73 15.03
N PHE A 519 26.20 -2.37 13.83
CA PHE A 519 26.12 -1.01 13.31
C PHE A 519 25.32 -0.98 12.01
N PHE A 520 24.32 -0.10 11.95
CA PHE A 520 23.60 0.21 10.73
C PHE A 520 24.21 1.44 10.08
N ASP A 521 24.86 1.25 8.93
CA ASP A 521 25.08 2.34 7.98
C ASP A 521 23.78 2.55 7.19
N ARG A 522 23.26 3.77 7.22
CA ARG A 522 22.00 4.10 6.53
C ARG A 522 22.10 3.93 5.03
N ASN A 523 23.27 4.17 4.45
CA ASN A 523 23.52 4.00 3.02
C ASN A 523 23.40 2.53 2.58
N GLN A 524 23.42 1.60 3.53
CA GLN A 524 23.24 0.17 3.30
C GLN A 524 21.79 -0.30 3.39
N LEU A 525 20.88 0.57 3.85
CA LEU A 525 19.44 0.30 3.87
C LEU A 525 18.77 0.81 2.58
N PRO A 526 17.77 0.11 2.03
CA PRO A 526 17.09 0.53 0.80
C PRO A 526 16.40 1.90 0.88
N THR A 527 16.04 2.33 2.09
CA THR A 527 15.25 3.56 2.36
C THR A 527 15.99 4.55 3.27
N GLU A 528 17.28 4.32 3.55
CA GLU A 528 18.10 5.09 4.51
C GLU A 528 17.55 5.16 5.96
N CYS A 529 16.44 4.46 6.19
CA CYS A 529 15.72 4.35 7.45
C CYS A 529 15.42 2.89 7.71
N LEU A 530 15.52 2.49 8.97
CA LEU A 530 15.03 1.22 9.47
C LEU A 530 13.50 1.31 9.54
N ILE A 531 12.82 0.55 8.70
CA ILE A 531 11.34 0.56 8.59
C ILE A 531 10.71 -0.79 8.95
N ASP A 532 11.50 -1.86 8.87
CA ASP A 532 11.13 -3.21 9.28
C ASP A 532 12.09 -3.68 10.38
N ARG A 533 11.62 -4.58 11.24
CA ARG A 533 12.44 -5.21 12.27
C ARG A 533 13.32 -6.34 11.72
N HIS A 534 12.94 -6.93 10.59
CA HIS A 534 13.64 -8.05 9.97
C HIS A 534 14.62 -7.55 8.91
N VAL A 535 15.89 -7.87 9.07
CA VAL A 535 16.96 -7.41 8.18
C VAL A 535 17.85 -8.59 7.76
N PRO A 536 18.22 -8.68 6.47
CA PRO A 536 19.30 -9.56 6.04
C PRO A 536 20.62 -9.09 6.64
N CYS A 537 21.37 -10.02 7.22
CA CYS A 537 22.65 -9.75 7.86
C CYS A 537 23.71 -10.76 7.43
N ILE A 538 24.96 -10.35 7.48
CA ILE A 538 26.12 -11.21 7.27
C ILE A 538 26.81 -11.50 8.60
N VAL A 539 27.02 -12.79 8.89
CA VAL A 539 27.59 -13.28 10.15
C VAL A 539 28.92 -14.00 9.89
N SER A 540 29.85 -13.87 10.83
CA SER A 540 31.11 -14.61 10.77
C SER A 540 30.90 -16.08 11.14
N ARG A 541 31.52 -16.99 10.39
CA ARG A 541 31.58 -18.43 10.73
C ARG A 541 32.70 -18.77 11.71
N THR A 542 33.73 -17.92 11.77
CA THR A 542 34.95 -18.14 12.54
C THR A 542 34.97 -17.39 13.87
N ASP A 543 34.19 -16.31 13.98
CA ASP A 543 34.09 -15.46 15.17
C ASP A 543 32.60 -15.22 15.54
N PRO A 544 31.97 -16.15 16.29
CA PRO A 544 30.58 -16.05 16.67
C PRO A 544 30.26 -14.74 17.40
N GLY A 545 29.16 -14.08 17.03
CA GLY A 545 28.79 -12.77 17.57
C GLY A 545 29.03 -11.60 16.61
N LYS A 546 29.94 -11.74 15.65
CA LYS A 546 30.18 -10.69 14.64
C LYS A 546 29.10 -10.73 13.56
N ILE A 547 28.27 -9.69 13.53
CA ILE A 547 27.14 -9.54 12.61
C ILE A 547 27.09 -8.12 12.04
N LEU A 548 26.87 -7.99 10.73
CA LEU A 548 26.61 -6.71 10.06
C LEU A 548 25.35 -6.79 9.18
N PRO A 549 24.58 -5.70 9.03
CA PRO A 549 23.55 -5.63 7.99
C PRO A 549 24.15 -5.91 6.61
N LEU A 550 23.45 -6.69 5.80
CA LEU A 550 23.83 -6.89 4.41
C LEU A 550 23.52 -5.59 3.64
N PRO A 551 24.41 -5.08 2.79
CA PRO A 551 24.11 -3.93 1.93
C PRO A 551 22.97 -4.23 0.96
N TRP A 552 22.02 -3.31 0.82
CA TRP A 552 20.83 -3.48 -0.03
C TRP A 552 21.11 -3.90 -1.49
N PRO A 553 22.22 -3.52 -2.16
CA PRO A 553 22.48 -4.00 -3.53
C PRO A 553 22.71 -5.52 -3.62
N LEU A 554 23.01 -6.16 -2.50
CA LEU A 554 23.18 -7.62 -2.41
C LEU A 554 21.90 -8.34 -2.01
N TRP A 555 20.83 -7.62 -1.66
CA TRP A 555 19.58 -8.24 -1.23
C TRP A 555 18.92 -9.00 -2.39
N PRO A 556 18.23 -10.12 -2.12
CA PRO A 556 17.34 -10.74 -3.08
C PRO A 556 16.18 -9.80 -3.45
N ASP A 557 15.70 -9.87 -4.69
CA ASP A 557 14.56 -9.05 -5.17
C ASP A 557 13.31 -9.25 -4.31
N SER A 558 13.10 -10.46 -3.80
CA SER A 558 12.01 -10.78 -2.87
C SER A 558 12.11 -10.00 -1.56
N SER A 559 13.31 -9.88 -0.98
CA SER A 559 13.57 -9.10 0.23
C SER A 559 13.40 -7.60 -0.03
N LEU A 560 13.85 -7.09 -1.18
CA LEU A 560 13.66 -5.69 -1.56
C LEU A 560 12.17 -5.36 -1.79
N ALA A 561 11.41 -6.27 -2.38
CA ALA A 561 9.96 -6.09 -2.58
C ALA A 561 9.21 -6.01 -1.23
N LEU A 562 9.56 -6.88 -0.27
CA LEU A 562 9.00 -6.83 1.08
C LEU A 562 9.33 -5.51 1.78
N TRP A 563 10.58 -5.04 1.68
CA TRP A 563 11.00 -3.77 2.27
C TRP A 563 10.28 -2.57 1.66
N ARG A 564 10.15 -2.52 0.33
CA ARG A 564 9.39 -1.45 -0.37
C ARG A 564 7.93 -1.44 0.05
N ARG A 565 7.34 -2.61 0.27
CA ARG A 565 5.96 -2.75 0.74
C ARG A 565 5.81 -2.21 2.17
N ALA A 566 6.72 -2.56 3.07
CA ALA A 566 6.72 -2.02 4.44
C ALA A 566 6.88 -0.48 4.46
N ASP A 567 7.68 0.10 3.54
CA ASP A 567 7.85 1.56 3.40
C ASP A 567 6.55 2.23 2.96
N GLU A 568 5.87 1.66 1.95
CA GLU A 568 4.58 2.15 1.47
C GLU A 568 3.51 2.08 2.58
N GLU A 569 3.44 0.97 3.32
CA GLU A 569 2.49 0.78 4.42
C GLU A 569 2.73 1.74 5.60
N LYS A 570 4.01 2.01 5.95
CA LYS A 570 4.35 3.01 6.98
C LYS A 570 3.89 4.42 6.57
N ARG A 571 4.18 4.84 5.33
CA ARG A 571 3.79 6.16 4.81
C ARG A 571 2.27 6.34 4.77
N LEU A 572 1.54 5.29 4.40
CA LEU A 572 0.08 5.31 4.37
C LEU A 572 -0.54 5.46 5.78
N ARG A 573 0.05 4.81 6.80
CA ARG A 573 -0.41 4.95 8.20
C ARG A 573 -0.17 6.35 8.76
N GLU A 574 1.04 6.88 8.62
CA GLU A 574 1.39 8.24 9.07
C GLU A 574 0.49 9.29 8.42
N TRP A 575 0.13 9.07 7.15
CA TRP A 575 -0.80 9.91 6.42
C TRP A 575 -2.26 9.80 6.91
N ALA A 576 -2.75 8.59 7.19
CA ALA A 576 -4.13 8.37 7.61
C ALA A 576 -4.40 8.99 9.00
N GLU A 577 -3.40 8.92 9.89
CA GLU A 577 -3.44 9.56 11.20
C GLU A 577 -3.52 11.09 11.07
N ALA A 578 -2.64 11.69 10.26
CA ALA A 578 -2.65 13.13 9.99
C ALA A 578 -3.96 13.61 9.32
N ARG A 579 -4.52 12.81 8.41
CA ARG A 579 -5.81 13.06 7.76
C ARG A 579 -6.96 13.09 8.77
N ASN A 580 -7.08 12.07 9.62
CA ASN A 580 -8.19 11.95 10.56
C ASN A 580 -8.18 13.06 11.61
N THR A 581 -7.00 13.52 12.02
CA THR A 581 -6.85 14.70 12.90
C THR A 581 -7.37 15.98 12.23
N PHE A 582 -7.16 16.14 10.92
CA PHE A 582 -7.57 17.32 10.17
C PHE A 582 -9.07 17.30 9.79
N LEU A 583 -9.62 16.14 9.41
CA LEU A 583 -11.03 16.00 9.00
C LEU A 583 -12.04 16.33 10.11
N GLN A 584 -11.64 16.21 11.38
CA GLN A 584 -12.49 16.57 12.52
C GLN A 584 -12.70 18.09 12.68
N GLN A 585 -12.10 18.93 11.81
CA GLN A 585 -11.97 20.37 12.06
C GLN A 585 -12.64 21.32 11.03
N LEU A 586 -13.42 20.89 10.01
CA LEU A 586 -13.91 21.80 8.93
C LEU A 586 -15.43 21.69 8.52
N PRO A 587 -16.11 22.80 8.10
CA PRO A 587 -17.50 22.85 7.57
C PRO A 587 -17.62 23.12 6.03
N PRO A 588 -18.81 23.07 5.37
CA PRO A 588 -18.95 22.82 3.91
C PRO A 588 -19.42 23.99 3.01
N HIS A 589 -18.88 24.14 1.77
CA HIS A 589 -19.60 24.55 0.53
C HIS A 589 -18.81 24.35 -0.82
N ASP A 590 -19.48 23.67 -1.76
CA ASP A 590 -19.08 23.22 -3.12
C ASP A 590 -18.30 21.89 -3.12
N ASP A 591 -18.99 20.88 -2.60
CA ASP A 591 -18.49 19.63 -2.01
C ASP A 591 -17.61 18.74 -2.91
N ALA A 592 -17.50 18.99 -4.21
CA ALA A 592 -16.66 18.16 -5.10
C ALA A 592 -15.29 18.79 -5.37
N LEU A 593 -15.26 20.06 -5.82
CA LEU A 593 -14.02 20.80 -6.04
C LEU A 593 -13.42 21.26 -4.71
N GLU A 594 -14.27 21.69 -3.77
CA GLU A 594 -13.84 22.01 -2.42
C GLU A 594 -13.33 20.76 -1.72
N ALA A 595 -14.01 19.61 -1.80
CA ALA A 595 -13.47 18.36 -1.26
C ALA A 595 -12.18 17.93 -1.94
N GLU A 596 -11.96 18.22 -3.22
CA GLU A 596 -10.72 17.86 -3.91
C GLU A 596 -9.54 18.77 -3.52
N LEU A 597 -9.77 20.08 -3.36
CA LEU A 597 -8.79 21.04 -2.84
C LEU A 597 -8.52 20.82 -1.34
N ILE A 598 -9.57 20.51 -0.57
CA ILE A 598 -9.50 20.10 0.84
C ILE A 598 -8.75 18.77 0.94
N ARG A 599 -9.04 17.78 0.09
CA ARG A 599 -8.31 16.50 -0.01
C ARG A 599 -6.85 16.74 -0.35
N TYR A 600 -6.51 17.58 -1.33
CA TYR A 600 -5.10 17.91 -1.57
C TYR A 600 -4.43 18.61 -0.38
N ALA A 601 -5.12 19.58 0.25
CA ALA A 601 -4.62 20.29 1.42
C ALA A 601 -4.39 19.34 2.61
N GLN A 602 -5.29 18.37 2.82
CA GLN A 602 -5.30 17.36 3.88
C GLN A 602 -4.29 16.24 3.64
N GLU A 603 -4.35 15.66 2.46
CA GLU A 603 -3.79 14.36 2.16
C GLU A 603 -2.58 14.45 1.22
N GLY A 604 -2.55 15.39 0.27
CA GLY A 604 -1.66 15.25 -0.88
C GLY A 604 -2.12 14.13 -1.82
N MET A 605 -1.33 13.78 -2.83
CA MET A 605 -1.81 12.89 -3.90
C MET A 605 -2.00 11.43 -3.43
N PRO A 606 -3.17 10.80 -3.68
CA PRO A 606 -3.34 9.35 -3.53
C PRO A 606 -2.67 8.60 -4.71
N PRO A 607 -1.96 7.48 -4.48
CA PRO A 607 -1.23 6.73 -5.52
C PRO A 607 -2.08 6.24 -6.71
N GLU A 608 -3.38 6.08 -6.51
CA GLU A 608 -4.31 5.52 -7.50
C GLU A 608 -4.65 6.53 -8.62
N GLU A 609 -4.69 7.84 -8.29
CA GLU A 609 -4.89 8.92 -9.27
C GLU A 609 -3.64 9.21 -10.11
N MET A 610 -2.46 8.83 -9.60
CA MET A 610 -1.21 8.85 -10.36
C MET A 610 -1.31 7.94 -11.60
N SER A 611 -2.09 6.84 -11.54
CA SER A 611 -2.32 5.93 -12.67
C SER A 611 -3.36 6.43 -13.69
N ALA A 612 -4.37 7.17 -13.23
CA ALA A 612 -5.42 7.72 -14.08
C ALA A 612 -4.94 8.94 -14.89
N VAL A 613 -4.06 9.77 -14.30
CA VAL A 613 -3.40 10.88 -15.00
C VAL A 613 -2.42 10.38 -16.08
N LEU A 614 -1.77 9.24 -15.85
CA LEU A 614 -0.94 8.57 -16.87
C LEU A 614 -1.74 8.12 -18.10
N GLN A 615 -3.06 7.95 -17.98
CA GLN A 615 -3.95 7.58 -19.09
C GLN A 615 -4.53 8.79 -19.84
N TRP A 616 -4.54 9.99 -19.25
CA TRP A 616 -5.20 11.18 -19.81
C TRP A 616 -4.31 12.01 -20.77
N SER A 617 -3.00 11.75 -20.82
CA SER A 617 -2.10 12.35 -21.82
C SER A 617 -2.28 11.67 -23.19
N GLY A 618 -3.31 12.09 -23.93
CA GLY A 618 -3.65 11.60 -25.28
C GLY A 618 -2.59 11.84 -26.37
N THR A 619 -1.35 12.15 -26.03
CA THR A 619 -0.21 12.26 -26.94
C THR A 619 0.72 11.08 -26.69
N GLY A 620 0.84 10.17 -27.66
CA GLY A 620 1.61 8.92 -27.58
C GLY A 620 3.13 9.10 -27.42
N LEU A 621 3.56 9.67 -26.30
CA LEU A 621 4.93 9.71 -25.83
C LEU A 621 5.03 8.75 -24.64
N ARG A 622 5.56 7.54 -24.90
CA ARG A 622 6.11 6.70 -23.82
C ARG A 622 7.34 7.41 -23.26
N MET A 623 7.17 8.20 -22.20
CA MET A 623 8.29 8.68 -21.40
C MET A 623 8.71 7.56 -20.43
N HIS A 624 9.88 7.00 -20.70
CA HIS A 624 10.61 6.18 -19.73
C HIS A 624 11.29 7.12 -18.73
N MET A 625 11.15 6.79 -17.45
CA MET A 625 11.53 7.52 -16.23
C MET A 625 10.32 8.13 -15.51
N HIS A 626 10.25 7.82 -14.21
CA HIS A 626 9.28 8.29 -13.22
C HIS A 626 8.72 9.68 -13.54
N PRO A 627 7.39 9.88 -13.58
CA PRO A 627 6.87 11.23 -13.61
C PRO A 627 7.32 11.92 -12.33
N ASN A 628 8.10 12.99 -12.49
CA ASN A 628 8.55 13.83 -11.40
C ASN A 628 7.30 14.40 -10.68
N PRO A 629 7.29 14.56 -9.34
CA PRO A 629 6.19 15.20 -8.59
C PRO A 629 5.59 16.46 -9.25
N ALA A 630 6.38 17.18 -10.04
CA ALA A 630 6.00 18.34 -10.83
C ALA A 630 4.89 18.14 -11.90
N GLU A 631 4.60 16.91 -12.37
CA GLU A 631 3.57 16.69 -13.42
C GLU A 631 2.14 16.71 -12.89
N TRP A 632 1.89 16.25 -11.66
CA TRP A 632 0.57 16.35 -11.03
C TRP A 632 0.28 17.77 -10.53
N GLU A 633 1.32 18.50 -10.18
CA GLU A 633 1.22 19.90 -9.80
C GLU A 633 0.77 20.80 -10.96
N CYS A 634 0.92 20.35 -12.22
CA CYS A 634 0.26 20.95 -13.39
C CYS A 634 -1.27 20.82 -13.29
N GLY A 635 -1.75 19.65 -12.86
CA GLY A 635 -3.18 19.40 -12.66
C GLY A 635 -3.77 20.25 -11.52
N LEU A 636 -3.00 20.48 -10.46
CA LEU A 636 -3.40 21.38 -9.38
C LEU A 636 -3.40 22.85 -9.81
N ALA A 637 -2.36 23.31 -10.51
CA ALA A 637 -2.30 24.65 -11.07
C ALA A 637 -3.48 24.89 -12.03
N PHE A 638 -3.79 23.92 -12.89
CA PHE A 638 -4.95 23.97 -13.79
C PHE A 638 -6.30 24.05 -13.04
N ARG A 639 -6.46 23.29 -11.95
CA ARG A 639 -7.69 23.35 -11.14
C ARG A 639 -7.83 24.67 -10.39
N LEU A 640 -6.74 25.20 -9.84
CA LEU A 640 -6.73 26.54 -9.22
C LEU A 640 -7.03 27.63 -10.26
N ALA A 641 -6.47 27.51 -11.45
CA ALA A 641 -6.75 28.38 -12.60
C ALA A 641 -8.24 28.33 -13.01
N SER A 642 -8.82 27.13 -13.09
CA SER A 642 -10.24 26.93 -13.41
C SER A 642 -11.17 27.45 -12.30
N HIS A 643 -10.81 27.25 -11.03
CA HIS A 643 -11.54 27.81 -9.89
C HIS A 643 -11.53 29.34 -9.92
N ALA A 644 -10.39 29.94 -10.24
CA ALA A 644 -10.28 31.39 -10.44
C ALA A 644 -11.18 31.88 -11.58
N GLU A 645 -11.19 31.21 -12.73
CA GLU A 645 -12.06 31.54 -13.85
C GLU A 645 -13.55 31.46 -13.48
N HIS A 646 -13.95 30.47 -12.70
CA HIS A 646 -15.33 30.34 -12.22
C HIS A 646 -15.73 31.51 -11.31
N LEU A 647 -14.89 31.84 -10.33
CA LEU A 647 -15.11 33.00 -9.45
C LEU A 647 -15.24 34.29 -10.26
N LEU A 648 -14.41 34.45 -11.29
CA LEU A 648 -14.38 35.66 -12.11
C LEU A 648 -15.53 35.74 -13.10
N ALA A 649 -16.03 34.62 -13.61
CA ALA A 649 -17.27 34.60 -14.40
C ALA A 649 -18.46 35.16 -13.60
N HIS A 650 -18.53 34.87 -12.29
CA HIS A 650 -19.53 35.48 -11.41
C HIS A 650 -19.31 36.98 -11.21
N VAL A 651 -18.07 37.43 -11.06
CA VAL A 651 -17.76 38.87 -10.96
C VAL A 651 -18.15 39.59 -12.26
N GLU A 652 -17.84 39.01 -13.42
CA GLU A 652 -18.21 39.54 -14.74
C GLU A 652 -19.72 39.62 -14.94
N HIS A 653 -20.44 38.57 -14.55
CA HIS A 653 -21.90 38.55 -14.66
C HIS A 653 -22.56 39.58 -13.74
N ALA A 654 -22.06 39.71 -12.50
CA ALA A 654 -22.52 40.71 -11.56
C ALA A 654 -22.25 42.13 -12.06
N TRP A 655 -21.05 42.36 -12.61
CA TRP A 655 -20.67 43.63 -13.21
C TRP A 655 -21.57 43.98 -14.41
N ALA A 656 -21.76 43.04 -15.34
CA ALA A 656 -22.58 43.26 -16.53
C ALA A 656 -24.07 43.53 -16.21
N SER A 657 -24.58 42.94 -15.13
CA SER A 657 -26.00 42.99 -14.77
C SER A 657 -26.34 44.12 -13.79
N HIS A 658 -25.43 44.44 -12.88
CA HIS A 658 -25.70 45.33 -11.74
C HIS A 658 -24.66 46.45 -11.55
N ASN A 659 -23.58 46.47 -12.34
CA ASN A 659 -22.43 47.39 -12.19
C ASN A 659 -21.71 47.30 -10.84
N ASP A 660 -21.81 46.17 -10.16
CA ASP A 660 -21.14 45.94 -8.87
C ASP A 660 -19.89 45.09 -9.08
N LEU A 661 -18.72 45.64 -8.69
CA LEU A 661 -17.49 44.86 -8.61
C LEU A 661 -17.50 44.08 -7.29
N LEU A 662 -17.69 42.76 -7.39
CA LEU A 662 -17.66 41.85 -6.25
C LEU A 662 -16.21 41.68 -5.72
N VAL A 663 -15.72 42.67 -4.98
CA VAL A 663 -14.32 42.76 -4.52
C VAL A 663 -13.83 41.50 -3.77
N PRO A 664 -14.59 40.89 -2.82
CA PRO A 664 -14.12 39.68 -2.14
C PRO A 664 -13.91 38.50 -3.09
N GLN A 665 -14.84 38.30 -4.03
CA GLN A 665 -14.76 37.22 -5.02
C GLN A 665 -13.65 37.46 -6.03
N ALA A 666 -13.44 38.72 -6.45
CA ALA A 666 -12.33 39.09 -7.32
C ALA A 666 -10.96 38.92 -6.64
N ARG A 667 -10.86 39.20 -5.33
CA ARG A 667 -9.68 38.91 -4.51
C ARG A 667 -9.39 37.43 -4.40
N ALA A 668 -10.41 36.62 -4.12
CA ALA A 668 -10.28 35.17 -4.05
C ALA A 668 -9.87 34.56 -5.40
N GLY A 669 -10.47 35.03 -6.49
CA GLY A 669 -10.12 34.63 -7.85
C GLY A 669 -8.67 34.98 -8.20
N PHE A 670 -8.23 36.21 -7.89
CA PHE A 670 -6.84 36.61 -8.07
C PHE A 670 -5.88 35.75 -7.24
N ALA A 671 -6.18 35.52 -5.96
CA ALA A 671 -5.32 34.74 -5.08
C ALA A 671 -5.16 33.28 -5.55
N ALA A 672 -6.24 32.63 -6.00
CA ALA A 672 -6.19 31.29 -6.58
C ALA A 672 -5.34 31.26 -7.86
N ARG A 673 -5.52 32.24 -8.77
CA ARG A 673 -4.72 32.33 -10.00
C ARG A 673 -3.25 32.64 -9.74
N TYR A 674 -2.96 33.48 -8.76
CA TYR A 674 -1.60 33.83 -8.35
C TYR A 674 -0.78 32.61 -7.89
N VAL A 675 -1.40 31.74 -7.10
CA VAL A 675 -0.78 30.49 -6.65
C VAL A 675 -0.55 29.55 -7.84
N ALA A 676 -1.54 29.40 -8.72
CA ALA A 676 -1.42 28.60 -9.94
C ALA A 676 -0.25 29.09 -10.83
N LEU A 677 -0.17 30.39 -11.06
CA LEU A 677 0.88 31.02 -11.87
C LEU A 677 2.28 30.77 -11.28
N THR A 678 2.43 30.89 -9.96
CA THR A 678 3.70 30.64 -9.27
C THR A 678 4.15 29.19 -9.45
N MET A 679 3.21 28.24 -9.44
CA MET A 679 3.49 26.83 -9.68
C MET A 679 3.93 26.55 -11.11
N GLU A 680 3.23 27.11 -12.09
CA GLU A 680 3.58 26.95 -13.51
C GLU A 680 4.94 27.55 -13.85
N LEU A 681 5.23 28.74 -13.34
CA LEU A 681 6.51 29.42 -13.55
C LEU A 681 7.68 28.63 -12.92
N HIS A 682 7.49 28.03 -11.74
CA HIS A 682 8.49 27.17 -11.13
C HIS A 682 8.79 25.94 -11.99
N ARG A 683 7.72 25.28 -12.47
CA ARG A 683 7.81 24.10 -13.32
C ARG A 683 8.55 24.40 -14.61
N MET A 684 8.19 25.48 -15.29
CA MET A 684 8.84 25.90 -16.53
C MET A 684 10.33 26.18 -16.32
N SER A 685 10.68 26.87 -15.23
CA SER A 685 12.07 27.13 -14.84
C SER A 685 12.87 25.85 -14.59
N LEU A 686 12.28 24.85 -13.92
CA LEU A 686 12.91 23.55 -13.69
C LEU A 686 13.09 22.75 -14.99
N ASN A 687 12.08 22.75 -15.86
CA ASN A 687 12.14 22.04 -17.14
C ASN A 687 13.24 22.60 -18.04
N GLU A 688 13.38 23.93 -18.08
CA GLU A 688 14.45 24.60 -18.81
C GLU A 688 15.83 24.23 -18.26
N ARG A 689 16.03 24.24 -16.92
CA ARG A 689 17.28 23.80 -16.29
C ARG A 689 17.64 22.35 -16.60
N ARG A 690 16.62 21.49 -16.69
CA ARG A 690 16.77 20.06 -16.98
C ARG A 690 16.86 19.73 -18.47
N LYS A 691 16.74 20.73 -19.35
CA LYS A 691 16.74 20.57 -20.81
C LYS A 691 15.68 19.57 -21.30
N VAL A 692 14.55 19.48 -20.61
CA VAL A 692 13.45 18.59 -20.99
C VAL A 692 12.68 19.23 -22.14
N VAL A 693 12.72 18.60 -23.32
CA VAL A 693 11.99 19.05 -24.51
C VAL A 693 10.67 18.27 -24.60
N GLY A 694 9.60 18.85 -24.07
CA GLY A 694 8.23 18.33 -24.21
C GLY A 694 7.28 19.45 -24.63
N ASN A 695 6.16 19.11 -25.26
CA ASN A 695 5.09 20.05 -25.60
C ASN A 695 4.58 20.72 -24.31
N ALA A 696 5.19 21.84 -23.95
CA ALA A 696 4.80 22.62 -22.79
C ALA A 696 3.45 23.29 -23.10
N PHE A 697 2.49 23.15 -22.21
CA PHE A 697 1.42 24.14 -22.09
C PHE A 697 2.08 25.51 -22.01
N LEU A 698 1.79 26.36 -22.99
CA LEU A 698 2.30 27.72 -23.03
C LEU A 698 1.49 28.56 -22.03
N LEU A 699 2.16 29.48 -21.35
CA LEU A 699 1.46 30.48 -20.56
C LEU A 699 0.58 31.30 -21.51
N SER A 700 -0.70 31.40 -21.14
CA SER A 700 -1.59 32.30 -21.84
C SER A 700 -1.07 33.73 -21.68
N ALA A 701 -1.10 34.47 -22.78
CA ALA A 701 -0.87 35.91 -22.79
C ALA A 701 -1.76 36.66 -21.78
N ASP A 702 -2.92 36.10 -21.44
CA ASP A 702 -3.93 36.71 -20.61
C ASP A 702 -3.57 36.77 -19.11
N GLU A 703 -2.47 36.15 -18.67
CA GLU A 703 -1.97 36.22 -17.27
C GLU A 703 -1.70 37.66 -16.81
N PHE A 704 -1.31 38.56 -17.73
CA PHE A 704 -1.14 39.97 -17.43
C PHE A 704 -2.46 40.67 -17.05
N MET A 705 -3.61 40.18 -17.54
CA MET A 705 -4.92 40.72 -17.17
C MET A 705 -5.32 40.30 -15.75
N PHE A 706 -4.96 39.09 -15.31
CA PHE A 706 -5.20 38.66 -13.92
C PHE A 706 -4.33 39.44 -12.92
N ALA A 707 -3.06 39.71 -13.27
CA ALA A 707 -2.21 40.58 -12.47
C ALA A 707 -2.81 41.99 -12.36
N ALA A 708 -3.32 42.53 -13.47
CA ALA A 708 -4.04 43.81 -13.46
C ALA A 708 -5.27 43.75 -12.53
N LEU A 709 -6.11 42.72 -12.61
CA LEU A 709 -7.25 42.57 -11.71
C LEU A 709 -6.85 42.64 -10.22
N GLY A 710 -5.82 41.87 -9.84
CA GLY A 710 -5.29 41.85 -8.46
C GLY A 710 -4.90 43.25 -7.98
N TYR A 711 -4.32 44.05 -8.87
CA TYR A 711 -3.97 45.43 -8.60
C TYR A 711 -5.20 46.29 -8.29
N THR A 712 -6.27 46.19 -9.08
CA THR A 712 -7.50 46.98 -8.85
C THR A 712 -8.26 46.65 -7.58
N VAL A 713 -8.14 45.42 -7.08
CA VAL A 713 -8.96 44.95 -5.95
C VAL A 713 -8.26 45.13 -4.60
N GLY A 714 -7.11 45.79 -4.55
CA GLY A 714 -6.39 46.06 -3.30
C GLY A 714 -5.25 45.09 -2.98
N CYS A 715 -4.82 44.25 -3.93
CA CYS A 715 -3.73 43.29 -3.75
C CYS A 715 -2.45 43.73 -4.50
N GLU A 716 -2.11 45.03 -4.42
CA GLU A 716 -1.13 45.66 -5.33
C GLU A 716 0.26 45.05 -5.27
N GLU A 717 0.76 44.72 -4.07
CA GLU A 717 2.10 44.18 -3.89
C GLU A 717 2.29 42.86 -4.65
N HIS A 718 1.35 41.93 -4.48
CA HIS A 718 1.42 40.61 -5.10
C HIS A 718 1.12 40.68 -6.61
N ALA A 719 0.22 41.58 -7.02
CA ALA A 719 -0.02 41.86 -8.43
C ALA A 719 1.25 42.35 -9.16
N LEU A 720 2.00 43.27 -8.55
CA LEU A 720 3.26 43.77 -9.11
C LEU A 720 4.36 42.70 -9.12
N ARG A 721 4.39 41.81 -8.13
CA ARG A 721 5.33 40.68 -8.12
C ARG A 721 5.01 39.67 -9.22
N ALA A 722 3.74 39.30 -9.42
CA ALA A 722 3.32 38.47 -10.55
C ALA A 722 3.73 39.07 -11.90
N ALA A 723 3.45 40.37 -12.09
CA ALA A 723 3.82 41.08 -13.30
C ALA A 723 5.34 41.08 -13.55
N ARG A 724 6.15 41.27 -12.50
CA ARG A 724 7.61 41.20 -12.57
C ARG A 724 8.09 39.82 -13.02
N MET A 725 7.57 38.75 -12.42
CA MET A 725 7.94 37.37 -12.79
C MET A 725 7.58 37.07 -14.26
N LEU A 726 6.38 37.49 -14.69
CA LEU A 726 5.92 37.32 -16.08
C LEU A 726 6.76 38.10 -17.08
N LEU A 727 7.03 39.39 -16.84
CA LEU A 727 7.88 40.21 -17.72
C LEU A 727 9.29 39.63 -17.83
N ARG A 728 9.84 39.16 -16.71
CA ARG A 728 11.17 38.56 -16.70
C ARG A 728 11.21 37.24 -17.44
N ALA A 729 10.26 36.35 -17.19
CA ALA A 729 10.11 35.10 -17.92
C ALA A 729 9.98 35.33 -19.42
N MET A 730 9.22 36.36 -19.84
CA MET A 730 9.05 36.72 -21.24
C MET A 730 10.35 37.23 -21.89
N GLN A 731 11.22 37.90 -21.12
CA GLN A 731 12.54 38.34 -21.59
C GLN A 731 13.55 37.20 -21.68
N THR A 732 13.59 36.31 -20.69
CA THR A 732 14.62 35.26 -20.58
C THR A 732 14.25 34.01 -21.35
N SER A 733 12.95 33.70 -21.41
CA SER A 733 12.42 32.43 -21.89
C SER A 733 11.12 32.68 -22.69
N PRO A 734 11.18 33.46 -23.80
CA PRO A 734 9.99 33.82 -24.59
C PRO A 734 9.21 32.61 -25.13
N GLN A 735 9.88 31.46 -25.28
CA GLN A 735 9.28 30.19 -25.67
C GLN A 735 8.26 29.63 -24.66
N TRP A 736 8.15 30.20 -23.46
CA TRP A 736 7.15 29.80 -22.47
C TRP A 736 5.75 30.33 -22.76
N PHE A 737 5.62 31.33 -23.64
CA PHE A 737 4.36 32.03 -23.90
C PHE A 737 3.75 31.61 -25.23
N GLU A 738 2.42 31.71 -25.32
CA GLU A 738 1.71 31.52 -26.58
C GLU A 738 2.19 32.53 -27.64
N PRO A 739 2.27 32.12 -28.92
CA PRO A 739 2.70 33.03 -29.98
C PRO A 739 1.68 34.14 -30.19
N GLY A 740 2.00 35.32 -29.66
CA GLY A 740 1.22 36.54 -29.81
C GLY A 740 0.46 36.94 -28.57
N LEU A 741 0.50 38.23 -28.23
CA LEU A 741 -0.31 38.82 -27.17
C LEU A 741 -1.63 39.31 -27.75
N SER A 742 -2.73 39.15 -27.01
CA SER A 742 -3.95 39.89 -27.31
C SER A 742 -3.65 41.40 -27.13
N PRO A 743 -4.27 42.30 -27.93
CA PRO A 743 -4.04 43.75 -27.77
C PRO A 743 -4.26 44.25 -26.34
N THR A 744 -5.21 43.62 -25.64
CA THR A 744 -5.52 43.89 -24.24
C THR A 744 -4.43 43.43 -23.28
N ALA A 745 -3.97 42.18 -23.41
CA ALA A 745 -2.88 41.65 -22.59
C ALA A 745 -1.59 42.44 -22.79
N GLU A 746 -1.29 42.82 -24.04
CA GLU A 746 -0.13 43.65 -24.37
C GLU A 746 -0.25 45.04 -23.71
N ALA A 747 -1.41 45.69 -23.80
CA ALA A 747 -1.64 46.97 -23.14
C ALA A 747 -1.43 46.88 -21.62
N CYS A 748 -1.99 45.85 -20.95
CA CYS A 748 -1.77 45.61 -19.53
C CYS A 748 -0.30 45.38 -19.18
N ALA A 749 0.40 44.56 -19.96
CA ALA A 749 1.80 44.24 -19.74
C ALA A 749 2.69 45.48 -19.87
N ARG A 750 2.43 46.36 -20.86
CA ARG A 750 3.16 47.63 -21.03
C ARG A 750 2.95 48.59 -19.86
N VAL A 751 1.73 48.69 -19.35
CA VAL A 751 1.40 49.54 -18.18
C VAL A 751 2.09 49.02 -16.92
N LEU A 752 2.06 47.70 -16.69
CA LEU A 752 2.74 47.07 -15.55
C LEU A 752 4.27 47.18 -15.66
N ALA A 753 4.83 47.07 -16.87
CA ALA A 753 6.25 47.25 -17.12
C ALA A 753 6.71 48.69 -16.81
N ASP A 754 5.94 49.70 -17.24
CA ASP A 754 6.22 51.10 -16.92
C ASP A 754 6.19 51.35 -15.40
N GLN A 755 5.22 50.78 -14.68
CA GLN A 755 5.18 50.86 -13.21
C GLN A 755 6.41 50.27 -12.53
N LEU A 756 6.85 49.12 -13.02
CA LEU A 756 8.01 48.42 -12.47
C LEU A 756 9.33 49.03 -12.92
N GLY A 757 9.31 50.03 -13.82
CA GLY A 757 10.50 50.58 -14.46
C GLY A 757 11.26 49.55 -15.29
N GLN A 758 10.57 48.53 -15.82
CA GLN A 758 11.18 47.44 -16.58
C GLN A 758 10.93 47.60 -18.09
N PRO A 759 11.91 47.26 -18.94
CA PRO A 759 11.71 47.28 -20.37
C PRO A 759 10.73 46.16 -20.76
N PHE A 760 9.73 46.51 -21.55
CA PHE A 760 8.86 45.52 -22.16
C PHE A 760 9.54 44.98 -23.44
N PRO A 761 9.72 43.65 -23.60
CA PRO A 761 10.44 43.08 -24.74
C PRO A 761 9.73 43.38 -26.06
N GLU A 762 10.51 43.79 -27.08
CA GLU A 762 9.99 43.97 -28.42
C GLU A 762 9.54 42.62 -28.99
N HIS A 763 8.24 42.49 -29.27
CA HIS A 763 7.65 41.35 -29.93
C HIS A 763 6.95 41.83 -31.21
N VAL A 764 6.81 40.96 -32.21
CA VAL A 764 6.05 41.27 -33.43
C VAL A 764 4.57 41.23 -33.05
N PRO A 765 3.85 42.37 -33.07
CA PRO A 765 2.45 42.37 -32.69
C PRO A 765 1.65 41.57 -33.73
N THR A 766 0.74 40.72 -33.26
CA THR A 766 -0.14 39.89 -34.10
C THR A 766 -1.18 40.71 -34.85
N THR A 767 -1.40 41.95 -34.42
CA THR A 767 -2.35 42.91 -34.98
C THR A 767 -1.65 44.27 -35.13
N PRO A 768 -2.00 45.12 -36.11
CA PRO A 768 -1.49 46.49 -36.17
C PRO A 768 -1.76 47.24 -34.86
N ARG A 769 -0.90 48.20 -34.52
CA ARG A 769 -1.04 49.04 -33.31
C ARG A 769 -2.44 49.67 -33.27
N GLY A 770 -3.28 49.20 -32.35
CA GLY A 770 -4.67 49.64 -32.16
C GLY A 770 -4.81 50.77 -31.15
N ALA A 771 -6.02 51.32 -31.03
CA ALA A 771 -6.38 52.39 -30.09
C ALA A 771 -6.08 52.01 -28.63
N LEU A 772 -6.20 50.73 -28.25
CA LEU A 772 -5.80 50.22 -26.92
C LEU A 772 -4.30 50.41 -26.62
N LEU A 773 -3.42 50.15 -27.59
CA LEU A 773 -1.97 50.29 -27.43
C LEU A 773 -1.52 51.75 -27.46
N ASP A 774 -2.20 52.58 -28.26
CA ASP A 774 -1.97 54.03 -28.28
C ASP A 774 -2.37 54.66 -26.95
N LEU A 775 -3.49 54.22 -26.36
CA LEU A 775 -3.92 54.58 -25.02
C LEU A 775 -2.84 54.23 -23.97
N ALA A 776 -2.35 52.99 -23.98
CA ALA A 776 -1.33 52.50 -23.05
C ALA A 776 0.04 53.18 -23.23
N SER A 777 0.38 53.59 -24.45
CA SER A 777 1.68 54.22 -24.78
C SER A 777 1.71 55.72 -24.52
N ASN A 778 0.55 56.39 -24.49
CA ASN A 778 0.48 57.82 -24.29
C ASN A 778 0.96 58.15 -22.85
N ARG A 779 1.85 59.15 -22.71
CA ARG A 779 2.37 59.61 -21.41
C ARG A 779 1.80 60.98 -20.97
N SER A 780 1.05 61.65 -21.85
CA SER A 780 0.59 63.05 -21.76
C SER A 780 -0.63 63.29 -20.85
N TRP A 781 -1.07 62.27 -20.12
CA TRP A 781 -2.27 62.25 -19.26
C TRP A 781 -2.22 63.21 -18.06
N HIS A 782 -1.04 63.74 -17.73
CA HIS A 782 -0.84 64.74 -16.68
C HIS A 782 -1.14 66.18 -17.15
N VAL A 783 -1.33 66.36 -18.46
CA VAL A 783 -1.58 67.65 -19.12
C VAL A 783 -2.82 67.48 -20.02
N LEU A 784 -4.00 67.37 -19.43
CA LEU A 784 -5.21 67.03 -20.20
C LEU A 784 -5.73 68.22 -21.01
N ASN A 785 -5.63 68.12 -22.34
CA ASN A 785 -6.75 68.49 -23.19
C ASN A 785 -7.76 67.34 -23.12
N THR A 786 -8.83 67.53 -22.35
CA THR A 786 -9.83 66.52 -22.00
C THR A 786 -10.45 65.84 -23.23
N ASP A 787 -10.54 66.57 -24.35
CA ASP A 787 -11.19 66.08 -25.57
C ASP A 787 -10.36 65.04 -26.34
N ASP A 788 -9.04 65.14 -26.33
CA ASP A 788 -8.16 64.21 -27.06
C ASP A 788 -8.09 62.85 -26.35
N PHE A 789 -7.98 62.89 -25.02
CA PHE A 789 -8.06 61.70 -24.16
C PHE A 789 -9.42 61.00 -24.30
N HIS A 790 -10.54 61.74 -24.26
CA HIS A 790 -11.87 61.14 -24.37
C HIS A 790 -12.05 60.45 -25.72
N LYS A 791 -11.48 61.00 -26.80
CA LYS A 791 -11.48 60.38 -28.13
C LYS A 791 -10.66 59.10 -28.18
N GLN A 792 -9.45 59.11 -27.62
CA GLN A 792 -8.59 57.92 -27.55
C GLN A 792 -9.25 56.81 -26.72
N LEU A 793 -9.86 57.17 -25.59
CA LEU A 793 -10.55 56.23 -24.71
C LEU A 793 -11.82 55.64 -25.36
N ALA A 794 -12.62 56.46 -26.04
CA ALA A 794 -13.78 55.98 -26.78
C ALA A 794 -13.36 55.00 -27.90
N ALA A 795 -12.32 55.35 -28.67
CA ALA A 795 -11.78 54.48 -29.71
C ALA A 795 -11.27 53.14 -29.15
N ALA A 796 -10.61 53.15 -27.99
CA ALA A 796 -10.16 51.94 -27.31
C ALA A 796 -11.32 51.07 -26.80
N CYS A 797 -12.40 51.69 -26.29
CA CYS A 797 -13.61 50.98 -25.89
C CYS A 797 -14.32 50.33 -27.08
N ASP A 798 -14.45 51.04 -28.19
CA ASP A 798 -15.06 50.51 -29.42
C ASP A 798 -14.24 49.34 -29.99
N GLU A 799 -12.91 49.48 -30.01
CA GLU A 799 -11.99 48.41 -30.41
C GLU A 799 -12.15 47.17 -29.50
N TYR A 800 -12.08 47.35 -28.17
CA TYR A 800 -12.22 46.25 -27.21
C TYR A 800 -13.56 45.52 -27.35
N THR A 801 -14.66 46.27 -27.47
CA THR A 801 -16.01 45.72 -27.60
C THR A 801 -16.17 44.93 -28.91
N SER A 802 -15.43 45.28 -29.96
CA SER A 802 -15.45 44.57 -31.24
C SER A 802 -14.67 43.24 -31.22
N ILE A 803 -13.60 43.15 -30.40
CA ILE A 803 -12.68 42.01 -30.32
C ILE A 803 -13.11 40.99 -29.25
N ALA A 804 -13.75 41.43 -28.16
CA ALA A 804 -14.12 40.59 -27.02
C ALA A 804 -15.35 39.68 -27.30
N LYS A 805 -15.19 38.63 -28.12
CA LYS A 805 -16.32 37.78 -28.52
C LYS A 805 -16.59 36.53 -27.69
N GLN A 806 -15.69 36.07 -26.80
CA GLN A 806 -15.92 35.00 -25.80
C GLN A 806 -14.61 34.69 -25.02
N GLY A 807 -14.33 35.39 -23.92
CA GLY A 807 -13.14 35.16 -23.09
C GLY A 807 -13.25 35.80 -21.69
N PRO A 808 -12.30 35.51 -20.78
CA PRO A 808 -12.26 36.17 -19.48
C PRO A 808 -12.15 37.69 -19.67
N PHE A 809 -12.77 38.44 -18.78
CA PHE A 809 -12.90 39.90 -18.77
C PHE A 809 -13.77 40.50 -19.88
N ARG A 810 -14.61 39.71 -20.56
CA ARG A 810 -15.48 40.17 -21.67
C ARG A 810 -16.29 41.42 -21.33
N PHE A 811 -16.76 41.54 -20.09
CA PHE A 811 -17.57 42.67 -19.62
C PHE A 811 -16.81 43.64 -18.69
N PHE A 812 -15.52 43.43 -18.48
CA PHE A 812 -14.66 44.31 -17.69
C PHE A 812 -14.17 45.48 -18.57
N PRO A 813 -14.51 46.74 -18.28
CA PRO A 813 -14.55 47.80 -19.30
C PRO A 813 -13.19 48.49 -19.57
N VAL A 814 -12.22 47.72 -20.10
CA VAL A 814 -10.83 48.06 -20.49
C VAL A 814 -9.82 47.90 -19.34
N PRO A 815 -9.48 46.66 -18.94
CA PRO A 815 -8.85 46.21 -17.70
C PRO A 815 -8.58 47.29 -16.68
N LEU A 816 -9.66 47.46 -15.92
CA LEU A 816 -10.27 48.72 -15.52
C LEU A 816 -9.31 49.90 -15.43
N MET A 817 -9.31 50.66 -16.55
CA MET A 817 -8.77 52.00 -16.83
C MET A 817 -7.80 52.47 -15.76
N LEU A 818 -6.54 52.80 -16.01
CA LEU A 818 -5.63 52.19 -16.96
C LEU A 818 -5.48 50.68 -16.74
N MET A 819 -5.85 50.11 -15.59
CA MET A 819 -5.36 50.33 -14.19
C MET A 819 -5.01 51.76 -13.67
N LEU A 820 -5.99 52.56 -13.23
CA LEU A 820 -6.02 54.05 -13.12
C LEU A 820 -4.84 54.62 -12.33
N LYS A 821 -3.82 54.80 -13.17
CA LYS A 821 -2.41 55.19 -13.05
C LYS A 821 -1.76 54.72 -11.76
N LEU A 822 -1.92 53.41 -11.58
CA LEU A 822 -1.32 52.55 -10.56
C LEU A 822 -1.56 53.02 -9.12
N ARG A 823 -2.80 53.43 -8.82
CA ARG A 823 -3.21 54.17 -7.62
C ARG A 823 -2.75 55.61 -7.69
N ALA A 824 -3.45 56.39 -8.52
CA ALA A 824 -3.48 57.84 -8.61
C ALA A 824 -2.21 58.53 -8.12
N GLY A 825 -1.32 59.03 -9.00
CA GLY A 825 -0.13 59.80 -8.58
C GLY A 825 -0.42 60.63 -7.32
N GLN A 826 0.21 60.23 -6.23
CA GLN A 826 -0.20 60.49 -4.84
C GLN A 826 -0.51 61.98 -4.61
N ASP A 827 -1.71 62.24 -4.12
CA ASP A 827 -2.28 63.51 -3.65
C ASP A 827 -3.15 64.36 -4.64
N THR A 828 -4.40 64.50 -4.19
CA THR A 828 -5.54 65.40 -4.47
C THR A 828 -5.74 66.11 -5.84
N GLN A 829 -6.93 65.88 -6.43
CA GLN A 829 -7.55 66.62 -7.56
C GLN A 829 -7.22 66.19 -9.00
N SER A 830 -7.78 65.06 -9.46
CA SER A 830 -7.97 64.83 -10.90
C SER A 830 -9.37 64.30 -11.17
N GLN A 831 -10.36 65.22 -11.19
CA GLN A 831 -11.78 64.95 -11.48
C GLN A 831 -12.09 64.77 -12.98
N ALA A 832 -11.10 64.88 -13.87
CA ALA A 832 -11.33 64.99 -15.32
C ALA A 832 -12.08 63.80 -15.93
N TRP A 833 -11.85 62.57 -15.44
CA TRP A 833 -12.49 61.35 -15.98
C TRP A 833 -13.92 61.12 -15.47
N MET A 834 -14.35 61.76 -14.37
CA MET A 834 -15.71 61.58 -13.81
C MET A 834 -16.81 62.11 -14.74
N THR A 835 -16.43 62.90 -15.76
CA THR A 835 -17.36 63.49 -16.74
C THR A 835 -17.49 62.67 -18.02
N PHE A 836 -16.65 61.65 -18.22
CA PHE A 836 -16.70 60.78 -19.40
C PHE A 836 -17.89 59.81 -19.30
N THR A 837 -18.68 59.73 -20.37
CA THR A 837 -19.83 58.82 -20.47
C THR A 837 -19.72 58.03 -21.76
N HIS A 838 -19.59 56.71 -21.66
CA HIS A 838 -19.53 55.79 -22.79
C HIS A 838 -20.37 54.54 -22.48
N ALA A 839 -21.06 53.97 -23.47
CA ALA A 839 -21.96 52.83 -23.23
C ALA A 839 -21.25 51.58 -22.68
N ALA A 840 -19.97 51.41 -23.03
CA ALA A 840 -19.12 50.35 -22.50
C ALA A 840 -18.55 50.66 -21.10
N ILE A 841 -18.63 51.91 -20.62
CA ILE A 841 -18.13 52.33 -19.30
C ILE A 841 -19.32 52.75 -18.44
N VAL A 842 -19.82 51.84 -17.62
CA VAL A 842 -20.83 52.15 -16.60
C VAL A 842 -20.12 52.52 -15.29
N GLN A 843 -20.72 53.43 -14.51
CA GLN A 843 -20.08 54.16 -13.39
C GLN A 843 -19.02 53.34 -12.63
N ILE A 844 -17.75 53.72 -12.80
CA ILE A 844 -16.62 53.20 -12.01
C ILE A 844 -16.94 53.41 -10.51
N PRO A 845 -16.63 52.44 -9.62
CA PRO A 845 -16.93 52.56 -8.21
C PRO A 845 -16.43 53.89 -7.63
N SER A 846 -17.32 54.56 -6.87
CA SER A 846 -17.07 55.90 -6.31
C SER A 846 -15.98 55.91 -5.21
N ARG A 847 -15.63 54.75 -4.66
CA ARG A 847 -14.54 54.55 -3.70
C ARG A 847 -13.82 53.23 -3.96
N TRP A 848 -12.50 53.26 -3.86
CA TRP A 848 -11.65 52.08 -4.05
C TRP A 848 -11.58 51.21 -2.79
N PRO A 849 -11.40 49.88 -2.95
CA PRO A 849 -11.19 48.98 -1.83
C PRO A 849 -9.83 49.23 -1.15
N ALA A 850 -9.78 49.06 0.17
CA ALA A 850 -8.56 49.23 0.95
C ALA A 850 -7.50 48.17 0.58
N PRO A 851 -6.19 48.48 0.65
CA PRO A 851 -5.14 47.48 0.48
C PRO A 851 -5.36 46.30 1.44
N ALA A 852 -5.12 45.08 0.94
CA ALA A 852 -5.25 43.83 1.68
C ALA A 852 -4.05 42.93 1.41
N ALA A 853 -3.62 42.19 2.43
CA ALA A 853 -2.61 41.16 2.26
C ALA A 853 -3.17 39.99 1.44
N LEU A 854 -2.30 39.24 0.75
CA LEU A 854 -2.75 38.06 -0.02
C LEU A 854 -3.46 37.04 0.87
N ALA A 855 -2.98 36.82 2.09
CA ALA A 855 -3.59 35.92 3.06
C ALA A 855 -5.04 36.32 3.43
N GLU A 856 -5.37 37.60 3.39
CA GLU A 856 -6.73 38.11 3.65
C GLU A 856 -7.67 37.90 2.45
N ALA A 857 -7.09 37.71 1.25
CA ALA A 857 -7.81 37.45 0.01
C ALA A 857 -8.06 35.95 -0.22
N MET A 858 -7.37 35.07 0.51
CA MET A 858 -7.44 33.62 0.34
C MET A 858 -8.54 33.01 1.18
N SER A 859 -9.26 32.04 0.63
CA SER A 859 -10.03 31.13 1.47
C SER A 859 -9.09 30.29 2.34
N GLU A 860 -9.61 29.74 3.43
CA GLU A 860 -8.84 28.83 4.28
C GLU A 860 -8.30 27.63 3.50
N THR A 861 -9.10 27.10 2.57
CA THR A 861 -8.72 26.04 1.65
C THR A 861 -7.52 26.44 0.77
N VAL A 862 -7.58 27.59 0.10
CA VAL A 862 -6.48 28.08 -0.75
C VAL A 862 -5.23 28.41 0.09
N THR A 863 -5.42 28.87 1.34
CA THR A 863 -4.33 29.10 2.30
C THR A 863 -3.59 27.81 2.64
N ASN A 864 -4.31 26.73 2.90
CA ASN A 864 -3.72 25.43 3.21
C ASN A 864 -3.02 24.81 2.00
N VAL A 865 -3.63 24.89 0.81
CA VAL A 865 -3.00 24.49 -0.47
C VAL A 865 -1.68 25.23 -0.67
N THR A 866 -1.67 26.53 -0.43
CA THR A 866 -0.48 27.38 -0.61
C THR A 866 0.62 27.07 0.40
N ARG A 867 0.27 26.86 1.68
CA ARG A 867 1.23 26.44 2.71
C ARG A 867 1.93 25.13 2.30
N ARG A 868 1.16 24.20 1.73
CA ARG A 868 1.67 22.89 1.29
C ARG A 868 2.54 22.99 0.03
N ALA A 869 2.10 23.75 -0.97
CA ALA A 869 2.89 24.03 -2.17
C ALA A 869 4.23 24.71 -1.81
N THR A 870 4.19 25.66 -0.88
CA THR A 870 5.39 26.34 -0.34
C THR A 870 6.36 25.34 0.30
N ALA A 871 5.86 24.41 1.12
CA ALA A 871 6.68 23.35 1.73
C ALA A 871 7.31 22.41 0.69
N LYS A 872 6.71 22.28 -0.50
CA LYS A 872 7.24 21.51 -1.63
C LYS A 872 8.20 22.28 -2.53
N GLY A 873 8.48 23.54 -2.22
CA GLY A 873 9.49 24.35 -2.91
C GLY A 873 8.94 25.37 -3.91
N TYR A 874 7.62 25.43 -4.07
CA TYR A 874 6.90 26.41 -4.91
C TYR A 874 6.72 27.75 -4.21
N SER A 875 7.62 28.09 -3.30
CA SER A 875 7.54 29.34 -2.57
C SER A 875 7.79 30.50 -3.51
N GLU A 876 6.99 31.55 -3.36
CA GLU A 876 7.09 32.78 -4.15
C GLU A 876 8.53 33.30 -4.24
N GLY A 877 9.22 33.43 -3.10
CA GLY A 877 10.60 33.93 -3.06
C GLY A 877 11.61 33.04 -3.80
N ARG A 878 11.39 31.72 -3.86
CA ARG A 878 12.25 30.81 -4.63
C ARG A 878 11.97 30.90 -6.13
N VAL A 879 10.71 31.02 -6.52
CA VAL A 879 10.32 31.17 -7.93
C VAL A 879 10.83 32.51 -8.47
N GLU A 880 10.64 33.59 -7.72
CA GLU A 880 11.17 34.90 -8.07
C GLU A 880 12.70 34.87 -8.17
N ALA A 881 13.41 34.26 -7.20
CA ALA A 881 14.86 34.12 -7.26
C ALA A 881 15.31 33.29 -8.49
N SER A 882 14.56 32.23 -8.85
CA SER A 882 14.85 31.36 -9.98
C SER A 882 14.75 32.07 -11.33
N ILE A 883 13.79 33.00 -11.46
CA ILE A 883 13.45 33.69 -12.72
C ILE A 883 14.16 35.05 -12.81
N CYS A 884 14.17 35.82 -11.73
CA CYS A 884 14.75 37.16 -11.68
C CYS A 884 16.28 37.15 -11.45
N GLY A 885 16.86 36.03 -11.03
CA GLY A 885 18.32 35.89 -10.90
C GLY A 885 18.94 36.71 -9.77
N GLY A 886 18.14 37.12 -8.77
CA GLY A 886 18.60 37.83 -7.57
C GLY A 886 18.27 37.04 -6.28
N PRO A 887 18.96 37.32 -5.16
CA PRO A 887 18.60 36.74 -3.87
C PRO A 887 17.16 37.14 -3.50
N PRO A 888 16.38 36.26 -2.83
CA PRO A 888 15.02 36.58 -2.42
C PRO A 888 15.05 37.86 -1.56
N SER A 889 14.28 38.86 -1.95
CA SER A 889 14.23 40.11 -1.19
C SER A 889 13.62 39.86 0.18
N GLY A 890 14.44 39.90 1.23
CA GLY A 890 13.99 40.06 2.63
C GLY A 890 14.11 38.84 3.54
N GLU A 891 14.55 37.67 3.09
CA GLU A 891 14.79 36.53 3.99
C GLU A 891 16.23 36.01 3.86
N THR A 892 16.92 35.91 5.00
CA THR A 892 18.25 35.32 5.11
C THR A 892 18.28 33.91 4.52
N PRO A 893 19.24 33.58 3.64
CA PRO A 893 19.22 32.32 2.90
C PRO A 893 19.56 31.14 3.83
N SER A 894 18.71 30.12 3.85
CA SER A 894 19.14 28.76 4.25
C SER A 894 19.76 28.04 3.06
N PRO A 895 20.79 27.18 3.27
CA PRO A 895 21.58 26.61 2.20
C PRO A 895 20.79 25.60 1.37
N ILE A 896 21.02 25.62 0.06
CA ILE A 896 20.53 24.63 -0.91
C ILE A 896 21.40 23.36 -0.77
N PRO A 897 20.83 22.15 -0.64
CA PRO A 897 21.64 20.93 -0.63
C PRO A 897 22.09 20.51 -2.04
N ASP A 898 23.31 19.97 -2.12
CA ASP A 898 24.13 19.74 -3.32
C ASP A 898 23.68 18.62 -4.28
N ASN A 899 22.53 17.99 -4.05
CA ASN A 899 22.11 16.75 -4.71
C ASN A 899 21.31 16.94 -6.02
N MET A 900 21.54 18.02 -6.76
CA MET A 900 20.92 18.25 -8.07
C MET A 900 21.86 18.07 -9.27
N LYS A 901 23.08 17.53 -9.07
CA LYS A 901 24.10 17.55 -10.12
C LYS A 901 24.24 16.33 -11.02
N ASP A 902 23.86 15.11 -10.66
CA ASP A 902 24.09 13.96 -11.57
C ASP A 902 22.96 12.91 -11.52
N ILE A 903 22.11 12.87 -12.56
CA ILE A 903 21.29 11.70 -12.93
C ILE A 903 21.52 11.43 -14.41
N ASP A 904 22.14 10.30 -14.71
CA ASP A 904 22.27 9.74 -16.06
C ASP A 904 21.13 8.74 -16.34
N ILE A 905 20.63 8.79 -17.56
CA ILE A 905 19.37 8.23 -18.04
C ILE A 905 19.69 6.93 -18.77
N GLY A 906 19.44 5.78 -18.13
CA GLY A 906 19.74 4.50 -18.75
C GLY A 906 18.86 3.37 -18.22
N SER A 907 18.10 2.79 -19.14
CA SER A 907 17.45 1.47 -19.08
C SER A 907 16.26 1.30 -18.15
N PHE A 908 15.04 1.51 -18.69
CA PHE A 908 13.89 0.67 -18.33
C PHE A 908 12.84 0.65 -19.45
N LEU A 909 13.14 -0.08 -20.52
CA LEU A 909 12.15 -0.66 -21.44
C LEU A 909 11.78 -2.06 -20.93
N GLU A 910 10.63 -2.58 -21.43
CA GLU A 910 10.05 -3.94 -21.27
C GLU A 910 9.08 -4.09 -20.09
N THR A 911 7.81 -4.54 -20.20
CA THR A 911 6.93 -5.19 -21.21
C THR A 911 5.47 -5.12 -20.65
N GLY A 912 4.41 -4.83 -21.42
CA GLY A 912 3.33 -5.78 -21.84
C GLY A 912 2.39 -6.24 -20.70
N ASP A 913 1.05 -6.34 -20.78
CA ASP A 913 0.10 -6.42 -21.90
C ASP A 913 -1.38 -6.40 -21.40
N GLN A 914 -2.33 -5.99 -22.29
CA GLN A 914 -3.79 -6.31 -22.37
C GLN A 914 -4.90 -5.49 -21.62
N PRO A 915 -6.15 -5.38 -22.18
CA PRO A 915 -6.77 -4.08 -22.51
C PRO A 915 -8.26 -3.86 -22.09
N LEU A 916 -8.72 -2.61 -22.22
CA LEU A 916 -10.13 -2.17 -22.21
C LEU A 916 -10.56 -1.60 -23.58
N THR A 917 -11.85 -1.76 -23.89
CA THR A 917 -12.57 -1.46 -25.13
C THR A 917 -13.14 -0.04 -25.22
N GLN A 918 -13.15 0.50 -26.46
CA GLN A 918 -14.05 1.48 -27.13
C GLN A 918 -14.45 2.77 -26.36
N ASP A 919 -14.14 3.97 -26.87
CA ASP A 919 -14.79 4.60 -28.04
C ASP A 919 -13.77 5.28 -28.97
N TYR A 920 -13.62 5.06 -30.29
CA TYR A 920 -14.47 4.60 -31.42
C TYR A 920 -15.33 5.64 -32.15
N GLN A 921 -14.81 6.84 -32.40
CA GLN A 921 -15.26 7.69 -33.52
C GLN A 921 -14.11 8.31 -34.35
N SER A 922 -12.96 8.63 -33.75
CA SER A 922 -11.84 9.29 -34.47
C SER A 922 -10.95 8.35 -35.31
N PHE A 923 -10.99 7.04 -35.06
CA PHE A 923 -10.17 6.04 -35.76
C PHE A 923 -10.64 5.74 -37.20
N ARG A 924 -11.90 6.07 -37.53
CA ARG A 924 -12.51 5.80 -38.84
C ARG A 924 -11.93 6.63 -39.99
N VAL A 925 -11.49 7.85 -39.71
CA VAL A 925 -10.93 8.75 -40.74
C VAL A 925 -9.45 8.43 -41.02
N MET A 926 -8.70 8.04 -39.99
CA MET A 926 -7.28 7.70 -40.11
C MET A 926 -7.06 6.36 -40.85
N VAL A 927 -7.90 5.36 -40.60
CA VAL A 927 -7.81 4.04 -41.27
C VAL A 927 -8.12 4.15 -42.76
N LEU A 928 -9.02 5.05 -43.17
CA LEU A 928 -9.35 5.25 -44.58
C LEU A 928 -8.18 5.90 -45.35
N CYS A 929 -7.48 6.87 -44.73
CA CYS A 929 -6.29 7.49 -45.32
C CYS A 929 -5.12 6.50 -45.43
N ILE A 930 -4.91 5.67 -44.41
CA ILE A 930 -3.84 4.66 -44.39
C ILE A 930 -4.12 3.54 -45.41
N ALA A 931 -5.37 3.08 -45.53
CA ALA A 931 -5.76 2.08 -46.53
C ALA A 931 -5.56 2.59 -47.97
N THR A 932 -5.83 3.87 -48.22
CA THR A 932 -5.64 4.49 -49.53
C THR A 932 -4.16 4.63 -49.88
N CYS A 933 -3.31 4.99 -48.90
CA CYS A 933 -1.86 5.07 -49.08
C CYS A 933 -1.21 3.69 -49.29
N LEU A 934 -1.68 2.67 -48.55
CA LEU A 934 -1.20 1.29 -48.70
C LEU A 934 -1.64 0.65 -50.02
N PHE A 935 -2.83 0.99 -50.54
CA PHE A 935 -3.28 0.53 -51.85
C PHE A 935 -2.43 1.12 -52.98
N ALA A 936 -2.08 2.41 -52.90
CA ALA A 936 -1.16 3.04 -53.84
C ALA A 936 0.25 2.42 -53.80
N LEU A 937 0.73 2.07 -52.59
CA LEU A 937 2.02 1.40 -52.40
C LEU A 937 2.03 -0.04 -52.96
N LEU A 938 0.90 -0.76 -52.86
CA LEU A 938 0.74 -2.13 -53.39
C LEU A 938 0.66 -2.16 -54.92
N VAL A 939 0.06 -1.16 -55.55
CA VAL A 939 0.07 -1.00 -57.02
C VAL A 939 1.48 -0.69 -57.53
N LEU A 940 2.27 0.06 -56.77
CA LEU A 940 3.68 0.33 -57.11
C LEU A 940 4.61 -0.89 -56.90
N LEU A 941 4.26 -1.80 -55.98
CA LEU A 941 5.07 -2.98 -55.67
C LEU A 941 4.73 -4.21 -56.53
N THR A 942 3.58 -4.23 -57.21
CA THR A 942 3.15 -5.34 -58.06
C THR A 942 3.70 -5.31 -59.49
N ASP A 943 4.29 -4.19 -59.93
CA ASP A 943 4.86 -4.05 -61.28
C ASP A 943 6.27 -4.69 -61.43
N ARG A 944 6.86 -5.27 -60.36
CA ARG A 944 8.27 -5.73 -60.38
C ARG A 944 8.63 -7.03 -59.65
N ALA A 945 7.70 -7.89 -59.24
CA ALA A 945 8.10 -9.13 -58.54
C ALA A 945 7.25 -10.36 -58.86
N GLU A 946 7.84 -11.29 -59.63
CA GLU A 946 7.35 -12.65 -59.92
C GLU A 946 7.44 -13.63 -58.72
N SER A 947 7.30 -13.18 -57.48
CA SER A 947 7.47 -14.08 -56.33
C SER A 947 6.14 -14.45 -55.66
N ALA A 948 5.97 -15.76 -55.43
CA ALA A 948 4.86 -16.37 -54.69
C ALA A 948 4.68 -15.80 -53.25
N LEU A 949 5.63 -15.01 -52.77
CA LEU A 949 5.58 -14.32 -51.50
C LEU A 949 4.61 -13.11 -51.55
N ALA A 950 4.52 -12.41 -52.68
CA ALA A 950 3.61 -11.28 -52.86
C ALA A 950 2.14 -11.74 -52.91
N THR A 951 1.87 -12.87 -53.56
CA THR A 951 0.54 -13.50 -53.59
C THR A 951 0.13 -14.01 -52.22
N LYS A 952 1.07 -14.55 -51.42
CA LYS A 952 0.81 -14.97 -50.04
C LYS A 952 0.59 -13.78 -49.10
N ALA A 953 1.33 -12.67 -49.27
CA ALA A 953 1.09 -11.44 -48.52
C ALA A 953 -0.26 -10.81 -48.87
N ALA A 954 -0.63 -10.79 -50.15
CA ALA A 954 -1.94 -10.30 -50.60
C ALA A 954 -3.09 -11.18 -50.06
N LEU A 955 -2.94 -12.51 -50.06
CA LEU A 955 -3.93 -13.44 -49.48
C LEU A 955 -4.02 -13.31 -47.96
N LEU A 956 -2.91 -13.05 -47.26
CA LEU A 956 -2.92 -12.83 -45.81
C LEU A 956 -3.63 -11.51 -45.45
N ILE A 957 -3.38 -10.44 -46.23
CA ILE A 957 -4.06 -9.16 -46.08
C ILE A 957 -5.56 -9.31 -46.43
N PHE A 958 -5.90 -10.05 -47.49
CA PHE A 958 -7.30 -10.31 -47.84
C PHE A 958 -8.02 -11.20 -46.82
N ALA A 959 -7.32 -12.12 -46.15
CA ALA A 959 -7.88 -12.95 -45.08
C ALA A 959 -8.11 -12.15 -43.79
N VAL A 960 -7.18 -11.24 -43.45
CA VAL A 960 -7.27 -10.38 -42.26
C VAL A 960 -8.33 -9.30 -42.41
N PHE A 961 -8.52 -8.75 -43.62
CA PHE A 961 -9.52 -7.71 -43.88
C PHE A 961 -10.86 -8.23 -44.44
N GLY A 962 -10.87 -9.39 -45.11
CA GLY A 962 -12.06 -10.00 -45.70
C GLY A 962 -13.04 -10.60 -44.68
N GLY A 963 -12.54 -11.08 -43.54
CA GLY A 963 -13.39 -11.57 -42.43
C GLY A 963 -14.25 -10.46 -41.82
N SER A 964 -13.71 -9.24 -41.76
CA SER A 964 -14.39 -8.06 -41.22
C SER A 964 -15.51 -7.53 -42.13
N ALA A 965 -15.39 -7.72 -43.46
CA ALA A 965 -16.41 -7.33 -44.42
C ALA A 965 -17.65 -8.26 -44.42
N ILE A 966 -17.46 -9.57 -44.17
CA ILE A 966 -18.56 -10.55 -44.12
C ILE A 966 -19.36 -10.42 -42.82
N TYR A 967 -18.71 -10.03 -41.72
CA TYR A 967 -19.38 -9.77 -40.45
C TYR A 967 -20.20 -8.47 -40.47
N PHE A 968 -19.77 -7.44 -41.21
CA PHE A 968 -20.54 -6.20 -41.40
C PHE A 968 -21.64 -6.32 -42.47
N GLY A 969 -21.49 -7.17 -43.49
CA GLY A 969 -22.50 -7.40 -44.53
C GLY A 969 -23.78 -8.08 -44.03
N ARG A 970 -23.70 -8.94 -43.00
CA ARG A 970 -24.88 -9.63 -42.43
C ARG A 970 -25.72 -8.76 -41.48
N ARG A 971 -25.20 -7.62 -41.01
CA ARG A 971 -25.92 -6.70 -40.12
C ARG A 971 -26.59 -5.53 -40.84
N TRP A 972 -26.38 -5.41 -42.17
CA TRP A 972 -26.94 -4.33 -42.99
C TRP A 972 -28.24 -4.73 -43.72
N THR A 973 -28.69 -5.98 -43.63
CA THR A 973 -29.94 -6.45 -44.25
C THR A 973 -31.17 -6.46 -43.32
N SER A 974 -31.07 -5.99 -42.07
CA SER A 974 -32.20 -6.01 -41.12
C SER A 974 -32.70 -4.62 -40.68
N SER A 975 -32.37 -3.54 -41.40
CA SER A 975 -32.90 -2.19 -41.11
C SER A 975 -33.53 -1.49 -42.32
N ARG A 976 -34.06 -2.27 -43.26
CA ARG A 976 -35.10 -1.82 -44.20
C ARG A 976 -36.26 -2.82 -44.17
N GLN A 977 -37.07 -2.72 -43.13
CA GLN A 977 -38.52 -2.99 -43.13
C GLN A 977 -39.13 -2.25 -41.95
#